data_AF-A0A536LCY4-F1
#
_entry.id   AF-A0A536LCY4-F1
#
_cell.length_a   1.000
_cell.length_b   1.000
_cell.length_c   1.000
_cell.angle_alpha   90.00
_cell.angle_beta   90.00
_cell.angle_gamma   90.00
#
_symmetry.space_group_name_H-M   'P 1'
#
loop_
_entity.id
_entity.type
_entity.pdbx_description
1 polymer ?
#
loop_
_entity_poly.entity_id
_entity_poly.type
_entity_poly.pdbx_seq_one_letter_code
_entity_poly.pdbx_strand_id
1 'polypeptide(L)'
;MNAVFRFRGCIMKNARFLILAIASALFALAVGPMVPTHAATTFVVNSTINDNDANTADGICQTTVAGQCTLRAAIQQANTLAGSDTINFNIPAGSPGCVGATNPVCTILPQGVALPTISEALTINGYTQPGASQNTNPIESGSNAVLKIELNGMAAPASSPGLEINLTGQQSAVIRGLAINTFGTAGIYSETDNNVVAGNYIGTDVSGSTDKGNRQEGSDNNTVGGTTAAARNVISGNDADGVYVCCSAGNAIQGNYIGTSSSGTADLGNSFYGVFLDSFATGANTVGGTMGVTLGGPCTGACNVISGNDQSGVRITPGASGYVVAGNYIGTDVNGTADVGNTNDGVFVQGSNNTLGGTASGARNLISGNDLDGVSLANGASANTVQGNYIGTNVTGTVGLGNSGPGIDLSVSPNNNSIGGVSAGEGNTIAFNSGDGVSISSGTGNAIRGNSIRSNGSTSFTLGIDLLLNAFGGGNGVTLNDAGDGDSGSNNLQNFPVLTSAQTTGATTLVAGSLNSTASTSFNIDFYTNSACDASGYGEGATYIGTTTASTDGTGNVSFSANVGAAPTQVGQFVTATATRAALPLDTSEFSTCVTVSDLGIVVDTTSDAVLSSCNTAVAADCSLRGAITKANLDAAADVIGFGIPGCPAGVCTITPASALPTITQPVTIDGTTQAGALANTNSTSAGLNAALKIELNGTSAGAGVNGLTITAGNSTVRGLVINRFANHGTLLSTAGNNSVAGNYVGTSVAGDADLGNGVDGVHVLSGSGGNCIGGLIVTSVCTASPAARNLLSGNNNDGVKIESAPTPNLVKGNIMGLNAAGNADLGNTSSGVAILGSVNTIGGTAAADRNIISGNDLYGIYINAAGNNGVFGNYIGTDVTGNLDLGNTARGIITDGSTSGETIGSAVETGGNFIGSTTPGLGNLISGNTSNGVRITGFAADDNHVWGNMIGTAANSALPLKNTANGVLIDFQSDLNDIGLAPDGTGAGNIIAFNGANAVVVDGASAPPAVNNSIRGNSIHTNAGLGIDLLNGGNGLLAAPVLSSPGTGQTAAGSACAGCRVDVYSDNAEEGRAYHGSVVADGAGAWAFTGAVVGPNVTATATNPTGSTSEFSTPLACADGDADLMCDSGDPCPAVVDCDGDGWKDGSEANYVGTDPLDNCPDNTSDNAWPAAVAFFWIKRRSKP
;
A
#
# COMPACT_ATOMS: atom_id res chain seq x y z
N MET A 1 -15.69 18.03 -26.27
CA MET A 1 -16.49 17.27 -27.25
C MET A 1 -15.96 15.84 -27.30
N ASN A 2 -16.72 14.81 -26.88
CA ASN A 2 -16.44 13.40 -27.24
C ASN A 2 -17.56 12.37 -26.92
N ALA A 3 -18.78 12.81 -26.60
CA ALA A 3 -19.89 11.93 -26.19
C ALA A 3 -20.59 11.16 -27.33
N VAL A 4 -20.15 11.30 -28.58
CA VAL A 4 -20.91 10.86 -29.78
C VAL A 4 -20.57 9.42 -30.23
N PHE A 5 -19.41 8.87 -29.84
CA PHE A 5 -18.94 7.58 -30.37
C PHE A 5 -19.54 6.32 -29.71
N ARG A 6 -20.00 6.39 -28.44
CA ARG A 6 -20.46 5.18 -27.71
C ARG A 6 -21.83 4.64 -28.15
N PHE A 7 -22.61 5.38 -28.95
CA PHE A 7 -23.96 4.94 -29.38
C PHE A 7 -24.01 4.10 -30.67
N ARG A 8 -22.91 3.94 -31.42
CA ARG A 8 -22.90 3.14 -32.67
C ARG A 8 -22.67 1.64 -32.49
N GLY A 9 -22.15 1.20 -31.33
CA GLY A 9 -21.81 -0.21 -31.10
C GLY A 9 -23.00 -1.17 -30.97
N CYS A 10 -24.12 -0.71 -30.40
CA CYS A 10 -25.27 -1.58 -30.12
C CYS A 10 -26.05 -1.98 -31.38
N ILE A 11 -26.21 -1.05 -32.33
CA ILE A 11 -27.06 -1.25 -33.53
C ILE A 11 -26.46 -2.28 -34.50
N MET A 12 -25.12 -2.39 -34.59
CA MET A 12 -24.47 -3.30 -35.56
C MET A 12 -24.52 -4.78 -35.19
N LYS A 13 -24.73 -5.16 -33.91
CA LYS A 13 -24.94 -6.57 -33.54
C LYS A 13 -26.27 -7.11 -34.08
N ASN A 14 -27.35 -6.33 -33.95
CA ASN A 14 -28.67 -6.73 -34.47
C ASN A 14 -28.72 -6.68 -36.01
N ALA A 15 -27.96 -5.77 -36.64
CA ALA A 15 -27.84 -5.72 -38.09
C ALA A 15 -27.24 -7.02 -38.68
N ARG A 16 -26.27 -7.66 -38.01
CA ARG A 16 -25.69 -8.93 -38.49
C ARG A 16 -26.70 -10.09 -38.44
N PHE A 17 -27.50 -10.21 -37.38
CA PHE A 17 -28.57 -11.23 -37.33
C PHE A 17 -29.63 -11.00 -38.41
N LEU A 18 -30.04 -9.74 -38.64
CA LEU A 18 -31.03 -9.42 -39.68
C LEU A 18 -30.48 -9.64 -41.10
N ILE A 19 -29.20 -9.29 -41.35
CA ILE A 19 -28.56 -9.52 -42.66
C ILE A 19 -28.32 -11.01 -42.92
N LEU A 20 -27.97 -11.80 -41.90
CA LEU A 20 -27.80 -13.25 -42.06
C LEU A 20 -29.16 -13.92 -42.37
N ALA A 21 -30.23 -13.55 -41.65
CA ALA A 21 -31.58 -14.04 -41.94
C ALA A 21 -32.08 -13.62 -43.34
N ILE A 22 -31.77 -12.41 -43.79
CA ILE A 22 -32.11 -11.92 -45.14
C ILE A 22 -31.26 -12.61 -46.22
N ALA A 23 -29.99 -12.94 -45.94
CA ALA A 23 -29.15 -13.72 -46.85
C ALA A 23 -29.70 -15.15 -47.04
N SER A 24 -30.09 -15.83 -45.96
CA SER A 24 -30.77 -17.12 -46.03
C SER A 24 -32.09 -17.04 -46.82
N ALA A 25 -32.84 -15.94 -46.68
CA ALA A 25 -34.09 -15.73 -47.42
C ALA A 25 -33.89 -15.41 -48.91
N LEU A 26 -32.83 -14.70 -49.30
CA LEU A 26 -32.55 -14.39 -50.71
C LEU A 26 -31.89 -15.55 -51.47
N PHE A 27 -31.06 -16.36 -50.81
CA PHE A 27 -30.45 -17.53 -51.46
C PHE A 27 -31.52 -18.55 -51.92
N ALA A 28 -32.62 -18.65 -51.17
CA ALA A 28 -33.79 -19.45 -51.50
C ALA A 28 -34.60 -18.98 -52.74
N LEU A 29 -34.27 -17.83 -53.35
CA LEU A 29 -34.90 -17.34 -54.58
C LEU A 29 -33.97 -17.36 -55.82
N ALA A 30 -32.70 -17.79 -55.68
CA ALA A 30 -31.73 -17.79 -56.77
C ALA A 30 -31.45 -19.18 -57.37
N VAL A 31 -31.90 -20.26 -56.73
CA VAL A 31 -31.71 -21.64 -57.19
C VAL A 31 -32.97 -22.11 -57.91
N GLY A 32 -32.86 -22.42 -59.21
CA GLY A 32 -33.94 -23.09 -59.95
C GLY A 32 -34.16 -24.50 -59.41
N PRO A 33 -35.40 -25.03 -59.39
CA PRO A 33 -35.69 -26.31 -58.77
C PRO A 33 -35.01 -27.47 -59.51
N MET A 34 -33.89 -27.96 -58.96
CA MET A 34 -33.39 -29.29 -59.28
C MET A 34 -34.37 -30.31 -58.69
N VAL A 35 -35.28 -30.78 -59.54
CA VAL A 35 -36.21 -31.87 -59.19
C VAL A 35 -35.38 -33.15 -58.99
N PRO A 36 -35.44 -33.80 -57.81
CA PRO A 36 -34.84 -35.13 -57.65
C PRO A 36 -35.46 -36.09 -58.65
N THR A 37 -34.64 -36.72 -59.50
CA THR A 37 -35.11 -37.67 -60.51
C THR A 37 -35.48 -39.03 -59.93
N HIS A 38 -35.18 -39.25 -58.65
CA HIS A 38 -35.52 -40.44 -57.87
C HIS A 38 -36.05 -40.03 -56.49
N ALA A 39 -36.75 -40.93 -55.81
CA ALA A 39 -37.28 -40.72 -54.46
C ALA A 39 -36.53 -41.60 -53.46
N ALA A 40 -36.02 -40.99 -52.39
CA ALA A 40 -35.12 -41.62 -51.41
C ALA A 40 -35.53 -43.05 -51.01
N THR A 41 -34.67 -44.00 -51.32
CA THR A 41 -34.87 -45.44 -51.08
C THR A 41 -34.43 -45.83 -49.68
N THR A 42 -34.94 -46.97 -49.19
CA THR A 42 -34.45 -47.59 -47.95
C THR A 42 -34.08 -49.04 -48.21
N PHE A 43 -32.78 -49.33 -48.15
CA PHE A 43 -32.24 -50.68 -48.20
C PHE A 43 -32.16 -51.26 -46.77
N VAL A 44 -32.41 -52.55 -46.63
CA VAL A 44 -32.41 -53.23 -45.33
C VAL A 44 -31.47 -54.43 -45.38
N VAL A 45 -30.26 -54.23 -44.86
CA VAL A 45 -29.23 -55.28 -44.73
C VAL A 45 -29.75 -56.36 -43.80
N ASN A 46 -29.88 -57.58 -44.31
CA ASN A 46 -30.39 -58.74 -43.58
C ASN A 46 -29.35 -59.88 -43.48
N SER A 47 -28.13 -59.67 -43.99
CA SER A 47 -27.04 -60.63 -43.93
C SER A 47 -25.70 -59.97 -43.61
N THR A 48 -24.85 -60.72 -42.91
CA THR A 48 -23.49 -60.36 -42.49
C THR A 48 -22.43 -60.59 -43.58
N ILE A 49 -22.78 -61.31 -44.66
CA ILE A 49 -21.82 -61.69 -45.70
C ILE A 49 -21.44 -60.51 -46.61
N ASN A 50 -20.34 -60.65 -47.34
CA ASN A 50 -19.70 -59.58 -48.12
C ASN A 50 -20.00 -59.64 -49.64
N ASP A 51 -21.04 -60.36 -50.05
CA ASP A 51 -21.36 -60.59 -51.47
C ASP A 51 -21.83 -59.31 -52.19
N ASN A 52 -21.53 -59.21 -53.49
CA ASN A 52 -22.02 -58.15 -54.37
C ASN A 52 -23.54 -58.24 -54.56
N ASP A 53 -24.14 -57.11 -54.95
CA ASP A 53 -25.46 -57.11 -55.58
C ASP A 53 -25.43 -57.88 -56.93
N ALA A 54 -26.55 -58.50 -57.31
CA ALA A 54 -26.70 -59.23 -58.56
C ALA A 54 -26.93 -58.32 -59.79
N ASN A 55 -27.45 -57.11 -59.59
CA ASN A 55 -27.79 -56.16 -60.63
C ASN A 55 -27.87 -54.73 -60.06
N THR A 56 -26.72 -54.07 -59.92
CA THR A 56 -26.49 -52.80 -59.18
C THR A 56 -27.25 -51.56 -59.67
N ALA A 57 -28.28 -51.68 -60.51
CA ALA A 57 -29.01 -50.58 -61.15
C ALA A 57 -30.52 -50.85 -61.35
N ASP A 58 -31.13 -51.75 -60.56
CA ASP A 58 -32.59 -51.93 -60.51
C ASP A 58 -33.25 -51.37 -59.24
N GLY A 59 -32.46 -50.87 -58.29
CA GLY A 59 -32.96 -50.33 -57.02
C GLY A 59 -33.43 -51.39 -56.02
N ILE A 60 -33.00 -52.64 -56.18
CA ILE A 60 -33.34 -53.75 -55.28
C ILE A 60 -32.05 -54.35 -54.70
N CYS A 61 -31.69 -53.98 -53.46
CA CYS A 61 -30.56 -54.62 -52.77
C CYS A 61 -30.77 -56.14 -52.67
N GLN A 62 -30.05 -56.89 -53.50
CA GLN A 62 -30.15 -58.34 -53.55
C GLN A 62 -28.88 -58.98 -54.12
N THR A 63 -28.29 -59.93 -53.40
CA THR A 63 -27.20 -60.76 -53.93
C THR A 63 -27.71 -61.78 -54.96
N THR A 64 -26.84 -62.69 -55.41
CA THR A 64 -27.28 -63.87 -56.19
C THR A 64 -28.23 -64.81 -55.44
N VAL A 65 -28.39 -64.63 -54.11
CA VAL A 65 -29.39 -65.32 -53.29
C VAL A 65 -30.64 -64.43 -53.16
N ALA A 66 -31.77 -64.91 -53.68
CA ALA A 66 -33.02 -64.15 -53.67
C ALA A 66 -33.45 -63.71 -52.25
N GLY A 67 -33.77 -62.43 -52.09
CA GLY A 67 -34.15 -61.80 -50.82
C GLY A 67 -33.00 -61.52 -49.83
N GLN A 68 -31.73 -61.80 -50.17
CA GLN A 68 -30.58 -61.50 -49.32
C GLN A 68 -29.97 -60.14 -49.66
N CYS A 69 -29.90 -59.22 -48.69
CA CYS A 69 -29.27 -57.90 -48.84
C CYS A 69 -28.06 -57.80 -47.89
N THR A 70 -26.88 -57.51 -48.46
CA THR A 70 -25.61 -57.29 -47.75
C THR A 70 -25.30 -55.80 -47.66
N LEU A 71 -24.40 -55.40 -46.76
CA LEU A 71 -23.92 -54.01 -46.70
C LEU A 71 -23.27 -53.58 -48.03
N ARG A 72 -22.50 -54.48 -48.66
CA ARG A 72 -21.91 -54.25 -50.00
C ARG A 72 -22.97 -53.99 -51.06
N ALA A 73 -23.98 -54.86 -51.17
CA ALA A 73 -25.04 -54.73 -52.16
C ALA A 73 -25.86 -53.44 -51.94
N ALA A 74 -26.13 -53.10 -50.68
CA ALA A 74 -26.87 -51.90 -50.31
C ALA A 74 -26.12 -50.61 -50.69
N ILE A 75 -24.80 -50.55 -50.49
CA ILE A 75 -23.96 -49.42 -50.96
C ILE A 75 -23.91 -49.40 -52.50
N GLN A 76 -23.77 -50.57 -53.15
CA GLN A 76 -23.73 -50.66 -54.62
C GLN A 76 -25.01 -50.17 -55.31
N GLN A 77 -26.18 -50.38 -54.72
CA GLN A 77 -27.45 -49.83 -55.22
C GLN A 77 -27.60 -48.33 -54.89
N ALA A 78 -27.24 -47.89 -53.67
CA ALA A 78 -27.28 -46.46 -53.32
C ALA A 78 -26.39 -45.61 -54.26
N ASN A 79 -25.20 -46.09 -54.59
CA ASN A 79 -24.25 -45.43 -55.50
C ASN A 79 -24.73 -45.27 -56.96
N THR A 80 -25.85 -45.88 -57.37
CA THR A 80 -26.41 -45.70 -58.72
C THR A 80 -27.73 -44.91 -58.73
N LEU A 81 -28.19 -44.45 -57.57
CA LEU A 81 -29.46 -43.75 -57.39
C LEU A 81 -29.21 -42.31 -56.90
N ALA A 82 -29.53 -41.33 -57.75
CA ALA A 82 -29.38 -39.92 -57.41
C ALA A 82 -30.46 -39.45 -56.39
N GLY A 83 -30.13 -39.56 -55.11
CA GLY A 83 -30.96 -39.17 -53.97
C GLY A 83 -30.23 -39.38 -52.64
N SER A 84 -30.82 -38.92 -51.53
CA SER A 84 -30.27 -39.21 -50.18
C SER A 84 -30.90 -40.50 -49.65
N ASP A 85 -30.29 -41.63 -50.01
CA ASP A 85 -30.80 -42.96 -49.68
C ASP A 85 -30.44 -43.36 -48.24
N THR A 86 -31.09 -44.42 -47.72
CA THR A 86 -30.85 -44.92 -46.36
C THR A 86 -30.58 -46.42 -46.34
N ILE A 87 -29.48 -46.81 -45.68
CA ILE A 87 -29.16 -48.20 -45.35
C ILE A 87 -29.48 -48.44 -43.87
N ASN A 88 -30.49 -49.28 -43.65
CA ASN A 88 -30.89 -49.80 -42.35
C ASN A 88 -30.47 -51.28 -42.22
N PHE A 89 -30.53 -51.82 -41.00
CA PHE A 89 -30.14 -53.19 -40.67
C PHE A 89 -31.29 -53.92 -39.98
N ASN A 90 -31.53 -55.17 -40.37
CA ASN A 90 -32.44 -56.11 -39.72
C ASN A 90 -31.92 -57.53 -39.92
N ILE A 91 -30.69 -57.77 -39.48
CA ILE A 91 -30.00 -59.06 -39.60
C ILE A 91 -30.61 -60.04 -38.59
N PRO A 92 -31.16 -61.20 -39.02
CA PRO A 92 -31.72 -62.19 -38.12
C PRO A 92 -30.71 -62.73 -37.11
N ALA A 93 -31.15 -62.94 -35.86
CA ALA A 93 -30.28 -63.37 -34.76
C ALA A 93 -29.59 -64.73 -34.98
N GLY A 94 -30.10 -65.57 -35.88
CA GLY A 94 -29.51 -66.86 -36.26
C GLY A 94 -28.58 -66.81 -37.48
N SER A 95 -28.29 -65.63 -38.03
CA SER A 95 -27.36 -65.47 -39.16
C SER A 95 -25.90 -65.79 -38.76
N PRO A 96 -25.08 -66.34 -39.66
CA PRO A 96 -23.64 -66.48 -39.42
C PRO A 96 -23.01 -65.16 -39.00
N GLY A 97 -22.05 -65.17 -38.07
CA GLY A 97 -21.43 -63.94 -37.55
C GLY A 97 -22.29 -63.15 -36.56
N CYS A 98 -23.54 -63.55 -36.28
CA CYS A 98 -24.30 -63.03 -35.14
C CYS A 98 -24.02 -63.84 -33.87
N VAL A 99 -23.50 -63.20 -32.82
CA VAL A 99 -23.08 -63.83 -31.56
C VAL A 99 -23.95 -63.34 -30.39
N GLY A 100 -24.65 -64.27 -29.74
CA GLY A 100 -25.52 -64.02 -28.58
C GLY A 100 -26.88 -64.70 -28.69
N ALA A 101 -27.55 -64.97 -27.56
CA ALA A 101 -28.83 -65.68 -27.54
C ALA A 101 -30.06 -64.78 -27.79
N THR A 102 -29.95 -63.48 -27.47
CA THR A 102 -31.02 -62.49 -27.60
C THR A 102 -30.42 -61.15 -28.01
N ASN A 103 -30.89 -60.56 -29.11
CA ASN A 103 -30.32 -59.35 -29.72
C ASN A 103 -28.78 -59.43 -29.86
N PRO A 104 -28.26 -60.41 -30.63
CA PRO A 104 -26.82 -60.63 -30.79
C PRO A 104 -26.12 -59.44 -31.43
N VAL A 105 -24.82 -59.37 -31.24
CA VAL A 105 -23.93 -58.53 -32.06
C VAL A 105 -23.71 -59.25 -33.37
N CYS A 106 -23.95 -58.59 -34.50
CA CYS A 106 -23.75 -59.16 -35.83
C CYS A 106 -22.53 -58.52 -36.50
N THR A 107 -21.46 -59.29 -36.62
CA THR A 107 -20.19 -58.86 -37.22
C THR A 107 -20.19 -59.07 -38.72
N ILE A 108 -19.90 -58.01 -39.47
CA ILE A 108 -19.70 -57.99 -40.92
C ILE A 108 -18.19 -58.00 -41.17
N LEU A 109 -17.71 -58.96 -41.95
CA LEU A 109 -16.28 -59.08 -42.31
C LEU A 109 -16.12 -58.85 -43.82
N PRO A 110 -15.42 -57.78 -44.27
CA PRO A 110 -15.13 -57.50 -45.69
C PRO A 110 -14.09 -58.46 -46.31
N GLN A 111 -14.37 -59.77 -46.27
CA GLN A 111 -13.43 -60.83 -46.59
C GLN A 111 -12.82 -60.69 -48.01
N GLY A 112 -11.52 -60.41 -48.06
CA GLY A 112 -10.68 -60.38 -49.26
C GLY A 112 -10.91 -59.19 -50.21
N VAL A 113 -11.92 -58.35 -49.99
CA VAL A 113 -12.29 -57.23 -50.88
C VAL A 113 -12.82 -56.07 -50.05
N ALA A 114 -12.25 -54.87 -50.24
CA ALA A 114 -12.70 -53.60 -49.66
C ALA A 114 -14.22 -53.39 -49.84
N LEU A 115 -14.90 -52.75 -48.89
CA LEU A 115 -16.27 -52.28 -49.15
C LEU A 115 -16.28 -51.26 -50.30
N PRO A 116 -17.39 -51.08 -51.03
CA PRO A 116 -17.46 -50.08 -52.08
C PRO A 116 -17.36 -48.67 -51.49
N THR A 117 -16.60 -47.79 -52.15
CA THR A 117 -16.61 -46.35 -51.91
C THR A 117 -18.03 -45.81 -52.00
N ILE A 118 -18.46 -44.98 -51.06
CA ILE A 118 -19.75 -44.29 -51.08
C ILE A 118 -19.59 -43.06 -51.98
N SER A 119 -20.36 -43.00 -53.08
CA SER A 119 -20.22 -41.97 -54.13
C SER A 119 -21.44 -41.05 -54.31
N GLU A 120 -22.58 -41.41 -53.73
CA GLU A 120 -23.84 -40.63 -53.73
C GLU A 120 -24.34 -40.44 -52.29
N ALA A 121 -25.22 -39.45 -52.05
CA ALA A 121 -25.69 -39.12 -50.71
C ALA A 121 -26.37 -40.30 -49.98
N LEU A 122 -25.88 -40.65 -48.78
CA LEU A 122 -26.27 -41.90 -48.11
C LEU A 122 -26.25 -41.79 -46.58
N THR A 123 -27.34 -42.19 -45.93
CA THR A 123 -27.38 -42.44 -44.47
C THR A 123 -27.19 -43.93 -44.17
N ILE A 124 -26.12 -44.33 -43.47
CA ILE A 124 -25.94 -45.68 -42.90
C ILE A 124 -26.28 -45.64 -41.41
N ASN A 125 -27.28 -46.44 -41.00
CA ASN A 125 -27.93 -46.30 -39.70
C ASN A 125 -27.99 -47.63 -38.91
N GLY A 126 -26.88 -48.01 -38.30
CA GLY A 126 -26.72 -49.23 -37.49
C GLY A 126 -27.71 -49.35 -36.32
N TYR A 127 -28.21 -48.23 -35.80
CA TYR A 127 -29.23 -48.18 -34.74
C TYR A 127 -30.60 -48.76 -35.11
N THR A 128 -30.81 -49.18 -36.37
CA THR A 128 -32.03 -49.93 -36.75
C THR A 128 -31.97 -51.42 -36.48
N GLN A 129 -30.79 -51.99 -36.24
CA GLN A 129 -30.63 -53.40 -35.90
C GLN A 129 -31.39 -53.72 -34.58
N PRO A 130 -32.21 -54.79 -34.52
CA PRO A 130 -32.98 -55.12 -33.33
C PRO A 130 -32.15 -55.22 -32.04
N GLY A 131 -32.49 -54.36 -31.08
CA GLY A 131 -31.81 -54.26 -29.79
C GLY A 131 -30.57 -53.36 -29.77
N ALA A 132 -30.34 -52.56 -30.80
CA ALA A 132 -29.50 -51.38 -30.74
C ALA A 132 -30.25 -50.18 -30.13
N SER A 133 -29.51 -49.20 -29.60
CA SER A 133 -30.08 -47.93 -29.12
C SER A 133 -29.05 -46.81 -29.18
N GLN A 134 -29.51 -45.60 -29.52
CA GLN A 134 -28.68 -44.38 -29.47
C GLN A 134 -28.28 -44.04 -28.03
N ASN A 135 -27.20 -43.28 -27.87
CA ASN A 135 -26.86 -42.72 -26.56
C ASN A 135 -27.95 -41.73 -26.12
N THR A 136 -28.53 -42.00 -24.95
CA THR A 136 -29.57 -41.22 -24.27
C THR A 136 -29.14 -40.74 -22.89
N ASN A 137 -27.95 -41.13 -22.42
CA ASN A 137 -27.42 -40.61 -21.17
C ASN A 137 -27.26 -39.08 -21.26
N PRO A 138 -27.42 -38.36 -20.14
CA PRO A 138 -26.82 -37.04 -19.99
C PRO A 138 -25.35 -37.10 -20.43
N ILE A 139 -24.89 -36.08 -21.14
CA ILE A 139 -23.62 -36.08 -21.89
C ILE A 139 -22.41 -36.33 -20.95
N GLU A 140 -22.54 -35.94 -19.69
CA GLU A 140 -21.62 -36.14 -18.58
C GLU A 140 -21.54 -37.59 -18.04
N SER A 141 -22.52 -38.44 -18.33
CA SER A 141 -22.68 -39.78 -17.75
C SER A 141 -22.15 -40.90 -18.66
N GLY A 142 -21.16 -40.62 -19.50
CA GLY A 142 -20.69 -41.57 -20.51
C GLY A 142 -21.67 -41.77 -21.68
N SER A 143 -21.41 -42.79 -22.49
CA SER A 143 -22.32 -43.27 -23.53
C SER A 143 -23.07 -44.52 -23.05
N ASN A 144 -24.40 -44.50 -23.12
CA ASN A 144 -25.22 -45.71 -23.01
C ASN A 144 -25.65 -46.28 -24.36
N ALA A 145 -25.02 -45.86 -25.47
CA ALA A 145 -25.31 -46.41 -26.78
C ALA A 145 -25.07 -47.93 -26.79
N VAL A 146 -26.04 -48.66 -27.33
CA VAL A 146 -25.96 -50.11 -27.53
C VAL A 146 -25.80 -50.34 -29.03
N LEU A 147 -24.58 -50.72 -29.43
CA LEU A 147 -24.27 -51.00 -30.82
C LEU A 147 -24.42 -52.51 -31.09
N LYS A 148 -24.97 -52.86 -32.26
CA LYS A 148 -25.27 -54.26 -32.64
C LYS A 148 -24.76 -54.67 -34.01
N ILE A 149 -24.23 -53.72 -34.78
CA ILE A 149 -23.50 -53.97 -36.02
C ILE A 149 -22.03 -53.66 -35.74
N GLU A 150 -21.20 -54.67 -35.92
CA GLU A 150 -19.74 -54.53 -35.92
C GLU A 150 -19.25 -54.71 -37.36
N LEU A 151 -18.43 -53.79 -37.83
CA LEU A 151 -17.72 -53.87 -39.10
C LEU A 151 -16.26 -54.14 -38.76
N ASN A 152 -15.80 -55.37 -39.02
CA ASN A 152 -14.48 -55.84 -38.59
C ASN A 152 -13.54 -56.09 -39.79
N GLY A 153 -12.42 -55.38 -39.80
CA GLY A 153 -11.44 -55.35 -40.89
C GLY A 153 -10.42 -56.48 -40.91
N MET A 154 -10.44 -57.42 -39.95
CA MET A 154 -9.42 -58.47 -39.81
C MET A 154 -9.26 -59.36 -41.06
N ALA A 155 -10.27 -59.40 -41.94
CA ALA A 155 -10.25 -60.12 -43.21
C ALA A 155 -10.23 -59.21 -44.46
N ALA A 156 -10.15 -57.89 -44.29
CA ALA A 156 -10.11 -56.91 -45.36
C ALA A 156 -8.69 -56.75 -45.95
N PRO A 157 -8.54 -56.13 -47.15
CA PRO A 157 -7.22 -55.79 -47.67
C PRO A 157 -6.51 -54.76 -46.77
N ALA A 158 -5.21 -54.94 -46.53
CA ALA A 158 -4.44 -54.14 -45.55
C ALA A 158 -4.30 -52.65 -45.89
N SER A 159 -4.73 -52.21 -47.07
CA SER A 159 -4.71 -50.81 -47.52
C SER A 159 -6.13 -50.21 -47.68
N SER A 160 -7.16 -50.86 -47.14
CA SER A 160 -8.57 -50.47 -47.32
C SER A 160 -9.20 -50.01 -46.01
N PRO A 161 -9.92 -48.88 -46.02
CA PRO A 161 -10.63 -48.40 -44.84
C PRO A 161 -11.89 -49.24 -44.56
N GLY A 162 -12.50 -49.03 -43.40
CA GLY A 162 -13.80 -49.61 -43.06
C GLY A 162 -14.92 -49.06 -43.94
N LEU A 163 -15.01 -47.73 -44.05
CA LEU A 163 -15.86 -47.03 -45.00
C LEU A 163 -15.07 -45.92 -45.69
N GLU A 164 -15.28 -45.77 -47.00
CA GLU A 164 -14.62 -44.77 -47.85
C GLU A 164 -15.70 -43.86 -48.45
N ILE A 165 -15.54 -42.54 -48.36
CA ILE A 165 -16.54 -41.55 -48.79
C ILE A 165 -15.92 -40.56 -49.78
N ASN A 166 -16.36 -40.64 -51.04
CA ASN A 166 -15.92 -39.77 -52.13
C ASN A 166 -17.15 -39.34 -52.97
N LEU A 167 -17.89 -38.36 -52.45
CA LEU A 167 -19.12 -37.86 -53.05
C LEU A 167 -18.86 -36.82 -54.15
N THR A 168 -19.65 -36.86 -55.22
CA THR A 168 -19.57 -35.80 -56.25
C THR A 168 -20.68 -34.76 -56.08
N GLY A 169 -20.30 -33.47 -56.14
CA GLY A 169 -21.21 -32.34 -55.96
C GLY A 169 -21.38 -31.90 -54.50
N GLN A 170 -22.39 -31.06 -54.23
CA GLN A 170 -22.73 -30.60 -52.87
C GLN A 170 -23.67 -31.63 -52.21
N GLN A 171 -23.14 -32.81 -51.93
CA GLN A 171 -23.84 -33.94 -51.31
C GLN A 171 -23.31 -34.21 -49.89
N SER A 172 -23.95 -35.12 -49.16
CA SER A 172 -23.48 -35.56 -47.83
C SER A 172 -23.92 -36.99 -47.50
N ALA A 173 -23.06 -37.69 -46.78
CA ALA A 173 -23.31 -38.98 -46.16
C ALA A 173 -23.37 -38.87 -44.63
N VAL A 174 -24.11 -39.76 -43.99
CA VAL A 174 -24.30 -39.81 -42.54
C VAL A 174 -24.05 -41.22 -42.03
N ILE A 175 -22.97 -41.44 -41.29
CA ILE A 175 -22.59 -42.74 -40.74
C ILE A 175 -22.87 -42.77 -39.25
N ARG A 176 -23.73 -43.70 -38.78
CA ARG A 176 -24.09 -43.79 -37.36
C ARG A 176 -24.43 -45.19 -36.83
N GLY A 177 -24.12 -45.42 -35.55
CA GLY A 177 -24.52 -46.63 -34.81
C GLY A 177 -23.72 -47.89 -35.16
N LEU A 178 -22.52 -47.73 -35.72
CA LEU A 178 -21.61 -48.83 -36.09
C LEU A 178 -20.44 -48.92 -35.12
N ALA A 179 -20.03 -50.13 -34.74
CA ALA A 179 -18.69 -50.36 -34.24
C ALA A 179 -17.78 -50.67 -35.44
N ILE A 180 -16.65 -49.98 -35.59
CA ILE A 180 -15.76 -50.10 -36.76
C ILE A 180 -14.32 -50.32 -36.29
N ASN A 181 -13.78 -51.50 -36.55
CA ASN A 181 -12.52 -51.92 -35.94
C ASN A 181 -11.71 -52.93 -36.77
N THR A 182 -10.45 -53.11 -36.39
CA THR A 182 -9.46 -54.01 -37.00
C THR A 182 -9.15 -53.73 -38.48
N PHE A 183 -9.24 -52.48 -38.95
CA PHE A 183 -8.83 -52.08 -40.31
C PHE A 183 -7.36 -51.64 -40.38
N GLY A 184 -6.66 -52.10 -41.43
CA GLY A 184 -5.24 -51.79 -41.67
C GLY A 184 -4.94 -50.36 -42.14
N THR A 185 -5.98 -49.57 -42.42
CA THR A 185 -5.95 -48.11 -42.62
C THR A 185 -7.06 -47.48 -41.76
N ALA A 186 -7.86 -46.55 -42.28
CA ALA A 186 -8.81 -45.80 -41.48
C ALA A 186 -10.07 -46.61 -41.12
N GLY A 187 -10.68 -46.35 -39.95
CA GLY A 187 -12.02 -46.82 -39.64
C GLY A 187 -13.06 -46.22 -40.60
N ILE A 188 -13.04 -44.89 -40.72
CA ILE A 188 -13.73 -44.13 -41.77
C ILE A 188 -12.71 -43.22 -42.46
N TYR A 189 -12.78 -43.15 -43.80
CA TYR A 189 -12.01 -42.25 -44.64
C TYR A 189 -12.95 -41.43 -45.52
N SER A 190 -12.74 -40.12 -45.60
CA SER A 190 -13.58 -39.21 -46.38
C SER A 190 -12.73 -38.15 -47.06
N GLU A 191 -12.70 -38.17 -48.40
CA GLU A 191 -11.98 -37.21 -49.26
C GLU A 191 -12.85 -36.02 -49.69
N THR A 192 -14.07 -35.92 -49.13
CA THR A 192 -15.14 -35.03 -49.60
C THR A 192 -15.94 -34.42 -48.46
N ASP A 193 -16.49 -33.23 -48.73
CA ASP A 193 -17.10 -32.32 -47.75
C ASP A 193 -18.51 -32.72 -47.25
N ASN A 194 -18.90 -32.13 -46.10
CA ASN A 194 -20.25 -32.09 -45.51
C ASN A 194 -20.78 -33.42 -44.93
N ASN A 195 -19.95 -34.45 -44.77
CA ASN A 195 -20.37 -35.72 -44.18
C ASN A 195 -20.43 -35.63 -42.65
N VAL A 196 -21.23 -36.52 -42.06
CA VAL A 196 -21.47 -36.59 -40.61
C VAL A 196 -21.16 -37.99 -40.09
N VAL A 197 -20.11 -38.11 -39.26
CA VAL A 197 -19.77 -39.33 -38.53
C VAL A 197 -20.25 -39.13 -37.10
N ALA A 198 -21.30 -39.83 -36.66
CA ALA A 198 -21.92 -39.55 -35.36
C ALA A 198 -22.49 -40.81 -34.70
N GLY A 199 -22.27 -41.02 -33.39
CA GLY A 199 -22.82 -42.18 -32.67
C GLY A 199 -22.12 -43.52 -33.00
N ASN A 200 -20.86 -43.50 -33.42
CA ASN A 200 -20.08 -44.70 -33.74
C ASN A 200 -19.02 -44.99 -32.67
N TYR A 201 -18.64 -46.25 -32.53
CA TYR A 201 -17.48 -46.67 -31.73
C TYR A 201 -16.39 -47.13 -32.70
N ILE A 202 -15.28 -46.42 -32.76
CA ILE A 202 -14.24 -46.60 -33.78
C ILE A 202 -12.91 -46.86 -33.08
N GLY A 203 -12.20 -47.90 -33.53
CA GLY A 203 -11.02 -48.48 -32.87
C GLY A 203 -11.35 -49.46 -31.75
N THR A 204 -12.59 -49.42 -31.22
CA THR A 204 -13.04 -50.25 -30.09
C THR A 204 -14.01 -51.36 -30.48
N ASP A 205 -14.32 -52.24 -29.53
CA ASP A 205 -15.46 -53.16 -29.63
C ASP A 205 -16.82 -52.47 -29.42
N VAL A 206 -17.92 -53.19 -29.59
CA VAL A 206 -19.30 -52.69 -29.40
C VAL A 206 -19.64 -52.20 -27.98
N SER A 207 -18.77 -52.41 -26.98
CA SER A 207 -18.92 -51.83 -25.65
C SER A 207 -18.23 -50.46 -25.52
N GLY A 208 -17.26 -50.17 -26.39
CA GLY A 208 -16.39 -49.01 -26.30
C GLY A 208 -15.39 -49.09 -25.14
N SER A 209 -15.15 -50.30 -24.61
CA SER A 209 -14.26 -50.54 -23.45
C SER A 209 -13.16 -51.57 -23.72
N THR A 210 -13.11 -52.15 -24.92
CA THR A 210 -11.99 -52.99 -25.37
C THR A 210 -11.40 -52.42 -26.64
N ASP A 211 -10.07 -52.29 -26.67
CA ASP A 211 -9.28 -51.98 -27.87
C ASP A 211 -9.41 -53.09 -28.94
N LYS A 212 -9.46 -52.65 -30.21
CA LYS A 212 -9.58 -53.46 -31.42
C LYS A 212 -8.82 -52.91 -32.65
N GLY A 213 -8.09 -51.80 -32.54
CA GLY A 213 -7.22 -51.20 -33.57
C GLY A 213 -7.90 -50.77 -34.88
N ASN A 214 -7.93 -49.48 -35.23
CA ASN A 214 -7.75 -49.10 -36.64
C ASN A 214 -6.49 -48.25 -36.75
N ARG A 215 -6.00 -48.05 -37.97
CA ARG A 215 -4.77 -47.30 -38.22
C ARG A 215 -4.98 -45.83 -38.60
N GLN A 216 -6.22 -45.31 -38.54
CA GLN A 216 -6.57 -43.89 -38.67
C GLN A 216 -8.09 -43.63 -38.49
N GLU A 217 -8.49 -42.36 -38.43
CA GLU A 217 -9.68 -41.84 -39.12
C GLU A 217 -9.27 -40.65 -39.99
N GLY A 218 -9.75 -40.57 -41.23
CA GLY A 218 -9.43 -39.46 -42.14
C GLY A 218 -10.67 -38.66 -42.53
N SER A 219 -10.61 -37.32 -42.37
CA SER A 219 -11.78 -36.46 -42.55
C SER A 219 -11.48 -35.15 -43.30
N ASP A 220 -12.37 -34.80 -44.23
CA ASP A 220 -12.36 -33.53 -44.97
C ASP A 220 -13.73 -32.81 -44.93
N ASN A 221 -13.72 -31.53 -44.55
CA ASN A 221 -14.86 -30.64 -44.27
C ASN A 221 -16.09 -31.34 -43.63
N ASN A 222 -15.84 -32.17 -42.62
CA ASN A 222 -16.83 -33.06 -42.01
C ASN A 222 -17.21 -32.65 -40.59
N THR A 223 -18.41 -33.07 -40.16
CA THR A 223 -18.79 -33.07 -38.74
C THR A 223 -18.47 -34.43 -38.13
N VAL A 224 -17.43 -34.50 -37.31
CA VAL A 224 -17.12 -35.68 -36.49
C VAL A 224 -17.77 -35.48 -35.13
N GLY A 225 -18.89 -36.16 -34.92
CA GLY A 225 -19.69 -36.15 -33.71
C GLY A 225 -20.89 -35.20 -33.78
N GLY A 226 -21.06 -34.38 -32.75
CA GLY A 226 -22.07 -33.33 -32.70
C GLY A 226 -22.52 -32.97 -31.29
N THR A 227 -23.32 -31.92 -31.17
CA THR A 227 -23.68 -31.26 -29.90
C THR A 227 -24.71 -32.00 -29.02
N THR A 228 -24.96 -33.29 -29.27
CA THR A 228 -26.01 -34.07 -28.59
C THR A 228 -25.47 -35.44 -28.17
N ALA A 229 -26.01 -36.00 -27.08
CA ALA A 229 -25.60 -37.32 -26.56
C ALA A 229 -25.59 -38.40 -27.66
N ALA A 230 -26.65 -38.45 -28.48
CA ALA A 230 -26.84 -39.40 -29.57
C ALA A 230 -25.90 -39.22 -30.77
N ALA A 231 -25.10 -38.15 -30.81
CA ALA A 231 -24.13 -37.87 -31.87
C ALA A 231 -22.68 -38.18 -31.47
N ARG A 232 -22.37 -38.35 -30.18
CA ARG A 232 -21.02 -38.68 -29.68
C ARG A 232 -20.45 -39.93 -30.35
N ASN A 233 -19.24 -39.84 -30.91
CA ASN A 233 -18.42 -41.02 -31.18
C ASN A 233 -17.50 -41.35 -29.99
N VAL A 234 -17.03 -42.59 -29.95
CA VAL A 234 -15.89 -43.03 -29.13
C VAL A 234 -14.79 -43.44 -30.10
N ILE A 235 -13.64 -42.76 -30.06
CA ILE A 235 -12.55 -42.83 -31.04
C ILE A 235 -11.25 -43.15 -30.30
N SER A 236 -11.03 -44.44 -30.08
CA SER A 236 -10.17 -44.94 -29.00
C SER A 236 -9.64 -46.33 -29.37
N GLY A 237 -8.43 -46.70 -28.92
CA GLY A 237 -7.80 -47.95 -29.36
C GLY A 237 -7.50 -47.96 -30.86
N ASN A 238 -6.98 -46.87 -31.42
CA ASN A 238 -6.44 -46.84 -32.78
C ASN A 238 -4.90 -46.93 -32.73
N ASP A 239 -4.29 -47.74 -33.60
CA ASP A 239 -2.84 -47.97 -33.76
C ASP A 239 -2.06 -46.72 -34.29
N ALA A 240 -2.71 -45.56 -34.28
CA ALA A 240 -2.26 -44.30 -34.89
C ALA A 240 -3.02 -43.12 -34.24
N ASP A 241 -3.37 -42.10 -35.03
CA ASP A 241 -4.18 -40.97 -34.58
C ASP A 241 -5.65 -41.35 -34.41
N GLY A 242 -6.32 -40.73 -33.44
CA GLY A 242 -7.77 -40.82 -33.28
C GLY A 242 -8.51 -40.16 -34.45
N VAL A 243 -8.29 -38.86 -34.68
CA VAL A 243 -8.85 -38.12 -35.82
C VAL A 243 -7.78 -37.36 -36.58
N TYR A 244 -7.61 -37.63 -37.87
CA TYR A 244 -6.69 -36.93 -38.79
C TYR A 244 -7.46 -36.03 -39.75
N VAL A 245 -7.13 -34.73 -39.75
CA VAL A 245 -7.70 -33.69 -40.62
C VAL A 245 -6.63 -33.24 -41.62
N CYS A 246 -6.85 -33.52 -42.91
CA CYS A 246 -5.77 -33.44 -43.90
C CYS A 246 -5.83 -32.26 -44.85
N CYS A 247 -6.96 -32.02 -45.55
CA CYS A 247 -6.88 -31.44 -46.89
C CYS A 247 -7.91 -30.32 -47.18
N SER A 248 -8.69 -29.89 -46.18
CA SER A 248 -9.88 -29.04 -46.35
C SER A 248 -10.13 -28.04 -45.21
N ALA A 249 -11.10 -27.14 -45.42
CA ALA A 249 -11.62 -26.19 -44.43
C ALA A 249 -12.83 -26.76 -43.68
N GLY A 250 -13.28 -26.09 -42.61
CA GLY A 250 -14.65 -26.25 -42.09
C GLY A 250 -14.93 -27.50 -41.25
N ASN A 251 -13.97 -28.42 -41.09
CA ASN A 251 -14.11 -29.60 -40.21
C ASN A 251 -14.51 -29.18 -38.79
N ALA A 252 -15.46 -29.92 -38.20
CA ALA A 252 -15.99 -29.69 -36.86
C ALA A 252 -15.97 -30.99 -36.06
N ILE A 253 -14.99 -31.13 -35.16
CA ILE A 253 -14.84 -32.30 -34.27
C ILE A 253 -15.51 -31.94 -32.94
N GLN A 254 -16.66 -32.54 -32.60
CA GLN A 254 -17.53 -32.09 -31.51
C GLN A 254 -18.15 -33.22 -30.69
N GLY A 255 -18.16 -33.10 -29.36
CA GLY A 255 -18.93 -33.99 -28.47
C GLY A 255 -18.36 -35.40 -28.28
N ASN A 256 -17.19 -35.69 -28.87
CA ASN A 256 -16.60 -37.03 -28.91
C ASN A 256 -15.82 -37.39 -27.64
N TYR A 257 -15.63 -38.68 -27.42
CA TYR A 257 -14.57 -39.20 -26.55
C TYR A 257 -13.45 -39.74 -27.42
N ILE A 258 -12.22 -39.30 -27.17
CA ILE A 258 -11.04 -39.60 -27.99
C ILE A 258 -9.90 -40.07 -27.07
N GLY A 259 -9.48 -41.33 -27.24
CA GLY A 259 -8.48 -42.00 -26.39
C GLY A 259 -9.00 -42.48 -25.03
N THR A 260 -10.32 -42.42 -24.80
CA THR A 260 -10.98 -42.93 -23.59
C THR A 260 -12.08 -43.91 -23.90
N SER A 261 -12.35 -44.81 -22.96
CA SER A 261 -13.47 -45.75 -23.05
C SER A 261 -14.84 -45.04 -23.09
N SER A 262 -15.90 -45.77 -23.41
CA SER A 262 -17.28 -45.25 -23.52
C SER A 262 -17.84 -44.59 -22.25
N SER A 263 -17.19 -44.71 -21.08
CA SER A 263 -17.54 -43.89 -19.89
C SER A 263 -17.00 -42.46 -19.97
N GLY A 264 -15.86 -42.24 -20.63
CA GLY A 264 -15.09 -40.99 -20.57
C GLY A 264 -14.29 -40.83 -19.27
N THR A 265 -14.04 -41.92 -18.54
CA THR A 265 -13.40 -41.92 -17.21
C THR A 265 -12.28 -42.96 -17.04
N ALA A 266 -11.92 -43.66 -18.12
CA ALA A 266 -10.84 -44.62 -18.13
C ALA A 266 -10.15 -44.56 -19.50
N ASP A 267 -8.82 -44.56 -19.44
CA ASP A 267 -7.90 -44.65 -20.57
C ASP A 267 -8.27 -45.81 -21.51
N LEU A 268 -8.26 -45.51 -22.81
CA LEU A 268 -8.30 -46.45 -23.92
C LEU A 268 -7.60 -45.80 -25.12
N GLY A 269 -6.35 -45.37 -24.92
CA GLY A 269 -5.60 -44.48 -25.80
C GLY A 269 -5.59 -44.82 -27.29
N ASN A 270 -5.35 -43.80 -28.11
CA ASN A 270 -4.84 -43.99 -29.47
C ASN A 270 -3.31 -43.89 -29.43
N SER A 271 -2.60 -44.71 -30.22
CA SER A 271 -1.14 -44.88 -30.12
C SER A 271 -0.30 -43.70 -30.63
N PHE A 272 -0.93 -42.69 -31.24
CA PHE A 272 -0.32 -41.40 -31.58
C PHE A 272 -1.14 -40.26 -30.96
N TYR A 273 -1.68 -39.34 -31.76
CA TYR A 273 -2.34 -38.14 -31.27
C TYR A 273 -3.85 -38.34 -31.15
N GLY A 274 -4.50 -37.69 -30.19
CA GLY A 274 -5.97 -37.71 -30.11
C GLY A 274 -6.59 -37.05 -31.36
N VAL A 275 -6.14 -35.84 -31.69
CA VAL A 275 -6.50 -35.14 -32.93
C VAL A 275 -5.25 -34.58 -33.62
N PHE A 276 -5.06 -34.91 -34.89
CA PHE A 276 -3.99 -34.39 -35.74
C PHE A 276 -4.53 -33.42 -36.79
N LEU A 277 -3.97 -32.21 -36.81
CA LEU A 277 -4.38 -31.10 -37.67
C LEU A 277 -3.21 -30.73 -38.60
N ASP A 278 -3.31 -31.11 -39.88
CA ASP A 278 -2.20 -31.01 -40.83
C ASP A 278 -2.17 -29.66 -41.59
N SER A 279 -1.04 -29.44 -42.26
CA SER A 279 -0.65 -28.24 -43.00
C SER A 279 -1.28 -28.13 -44.38
N PHE A 280 -1.79 -29.23 -44.95
CA PHE A 280 -2.48 -29.23 -46.25
C PHE A 280 -3.96 -28.78 -46.14
N ALA A 281 -4.53 -28.79 -44.94
CA ALA A 281 -5.88 -28.35 -44.68
C ALA A 281 -5.89 -26.82 -44.52
N THR A 282 -6.68 -26.17 -45.38
CA THR A 282 -6.67 -24.70 -45.53
C THR A 282 -7.89 -24.08 -44.87
N GLY A 283 -7.72 -22.92 -44.24
CA GLY A 283 -8.82 -22.21 -43.58
C GLY A 283 -9.16 -22.77 -42.19
N ALA A 284 -10.26 -22.28 -41.60
CA ALA A 284 -10.59 -22.57 -40.22
C ALA A 284 -11.28 -23.93 -40.05
N ASN A 285 -10.61 -24.84 -39.34
CA ASN A 285 -11.17 -26.08 -38.80
C ASN A 285 -11.27 -25.95 -37.27
N THR A 286 -12.28 -26.59 -36.66
CA THR A 286 -12.60 -26.44 -35.22
C THR A 286 -12.56 -27.77 -34.49
N VAL A 287 -11.74 -27.85 -33.44
CA VAL A 287 -11.79 -28.89 -32.40
C VAL A 287 -12.59 -28.34 -31.24
N GLY A 288 -13.76 -28.91 -31.00
CA GLY A 288 -14.73 -28.52 -29.98
C GLY A 288 -15.68 -27.43 -30.46
N GLY A 289 -15.99 -26.48 -29.56
CA GLY A 289 -16.87 -25.37 -29.85
C GLY A 289 -17.25 -24.59 -28.59
N THR A 290 -18.09 -23.56 -28.76
CA THR A 290 -18.44 -22.62 -27.67
C THR A 290 -19.68 -23.01 -26.86
N MET A 291 -20.30 -24.15 -27.17
CA MET A 291 -21.54 -24.63 -26.54
C MET A 291 -21.29 -25.90 -25.74
N GLY A 292 -21.42 -25.81 -24.42
CA GLY A 292 -21.53 -26.98 -23.54
C GLY A 292 -20.41 -27.19 -22.52
N VAL A 293 -19.29 -26.47 -22.60
CA VAL A 293 -18.48 -26.25 -21.39
C VAL A 293 -19.23 -25.28 -20.48
N THR A 294 -19.75 -25.81 -19.37
CA THR A 294 -20.36 -25.01 -18.29
C THR A 294 -19.27 -24.73 -17.25
N LEU A 295 -19.20 -23.51 -16.71
CA LEU A 295 -18.20 -23.18 -15.70
C LEU A 295 -18.37 -24.06 -14.45
N GLY A 296 -17.36 -24.89 -14.14
CA GLY A 296 -17.42 -25.82 -13.01
C GLY A 296 -18.36 -27.02 -13.18
N GLY A 297 -18.89 -27.25 -14.38
CA GLY A 297 -19.71 -28.42 -14.73
C GLY A 297 -19.09 -29.21 -15.89
N PRO A 298 -19.47 -30.49 -16.06
CA PRO A 298 -18.80 -31.46 -16.94
C PRO A 298 -18.72 -31.06 -18.43
N CYS A 299 -17.88 -31.77 -19.19
CA CYS A 299 -17.71 -31.63 -20.64
C CYS A 299 -19.02 -31.99 -21.36
N THR A 300 -19.74 -30.99 -21.90
CA THR A 300 -20.98 -31.22 -22.65
C THR A 300 -21.06 -30.52 -24.01
N GLY A 301 -22.12 -30.80 -24.77
CA GLY A 301 -22.42 -30.17 -26.05
C GLY A 301 -21.35 -30.48 -27.10
N ALA A 302 -20.65 -29.46 -27.57
CA ALA A 302 -19.55 -29.56 -28.51
C ALA A 302 -18.23 -30.04 -27.88
N CYS A 303 -18.12 -30.06 -26.54
CA CYS A 303 -16.88 -30.43 -25.85
C CYS A 303 -16.46 -31.87 -26.18
N ASN A 304 -15.21 -32.04 -26.60
CA ASN A 304 -14.58 -33.35 -26.70
C ASN A 304 -13.77 -33.64 -25.43
N VAL A 305 -13.71 -34.91 -25.05
CA VAL A 305 -12.73 -35.45 -24.09
C VAL A 305 -11.59 -36.05 -24.90
N ILE A 306 -10.36 -35.53 -24.74
CA ILE A 306 -9.18 -35.88 -25.55
C ILE A 306 -8.04 -36.25 -24.59
N SER A 307 -8.02 -37.51 -24.18
CA SER A 307 -7.37 -37.98 -22.96
C SER A 307 -6.86 -39.41 -23.16
N GLY A 308 -5.84 -39.86 -22.42
CA GLY A 308 -5.28 -41.22 -22.52
C GLY A 308 -4.44 -41.53 -23.77
N ASN A 309 -4.17 -40.56 -24.66
CA ASN A 309 -3.45 -40.86 -25.91
C ASN A 309 -1.93 -41.01 -25.67
N ASP A 310 -1.27 -41.91 -26.42
CA ASP A 310 0.16 -42.26 -26.27
C ASP A 310 1.14 -41.17 -26.79
N GLN A 311 0.62 -40.03 -27.27
CA GLN A 311 1.39 -38.80 -27.53
C GLN A 311 0.55 -37.59 -27.10
N SER A 312 0.60 -36.46 -27.84
CA SER A 312 -0.11 -35.24 -27.45
C SER A 312 -1.63 -35.36 -27.68
N GLY A 313 -2.44 -34.72 -26.84
CA GLY A 313 -3.90 -34.71 -26.99
C GLY A 313 -4.34 -34.12 -28.33
N VAL A 314 -3.88 -32.90 -28.65
CA VAL A 314 -4.11 -32.25 -29.96
C VAL A 314 -2.79 -31.78 -30.57
N ARG A 315 -2.61 -32.04 -31.87
CA ARG A 315 -1.37 -31.77 -32.62
C ARG A 315 -1.63 -30.83 -33.81
N ILE A 316 -0.89 -29.73 -33.90
CA ILE A 316 -0.95 -28.76 -35.02
C ILE A 316 0.42 -28.69 -35.70
N THR A 317 0.50 -29.08 -36.98
CA THR A 317 1.79 -29.25 -37.70
C THR A 317 2.41 -27.93 -38.21
N PRO A 318 3.70 -27.91 -38.59
CA PRO A 318 4.32 -26.72 -39.18
C PRO A 318 3.60 -26.24 -40.44
N GLY A 319 3.22 -24.96 -40.48
CA GLY A 319 2.48 -24.36 -41.59
C GLY A 319 0.95 -24.43 -41.47
N ALA A 320 0.41 -25.24 -40.56
CA ALA A 320 -1.01 -25.25 -40.23
C ALA A 320 -1.46 -23.89 -39.64
N SER A 321 -2.58 -23.34 -40.12
CA SER A 321 -2.97 -21.96 -39.82
C SER A 321 -4.48 -21.71 -39.81
N GLY A 322 -4.96 -20.92 -38.84
CA GLY A 322 -6.38 -20.57 -38.69
C GLY A 322 -7.22 -21.58 -37.90
N TYR A 323 -6.59 -22.60 -37.31
CA TYR A 323 -7.26 -23.61 -36.50
C TYR A 323 -7.79 -23.04 -35.18
N VAL A 324 -8.92 -23.57 -34.72
CA VAL A 324 -9.53 -23.23 -33.42
C VAL A 324 -9.67 -24.47 -32.56
N VAL A 325 -8.98 -24.51 -31.42
CA VAL A 325 -9.15 -25.54 -30.38
C VAL A 325 -9.84 -24.86 -29.21
N ALA A 326 -11.13 -25.10 -29.02
CA ALA A 326 -11.93 -24.37 -28.02
C ALA A 326 -12.97 -25.29 -27.36
N GLY A 327 -13.14 -25.16 -26.04
CA GLY A 327 -14.18 -25.88 -25.31
C GLY A 327 -13.93 -27.39 -25.12
N ASN A 328 -12.68 -27.86 -25.12
CA ASN A 328 -12.33 -29.29 -24.97
C ASN A 328 -11.74 -29.59 -23.58
N TYR A 329 -11.89 -30.82 -23.10
CA TYR A 329 -11.17 -31.33 -21.92
C TYR A 329 -10.06 -32.27 -22.39
N ILE A 330 -8.83 -32.00 -21.96
CA ILE A 330 -7.62 -32.60 -22.53
C ILE A 330 -6.71 -33.08 -21.39
N GLY A 331 -6.53 -34.41 -21.30
CA GLY A 331 -5.80 -35.08 -20.22
C GLY A 331 -6.63 -35.33 -18.94
N THR A 332 -7.95 -35.13 -19.00
CA THR A 332 -8.85 -35.32 -17.85
C THR A 332 -10.07 -36.17 -18.19
N ASP A 333 -10.77 -36.65 -17.17
CA ASP A 333 -12.06 -37.33 -17.29
C ASP A 333 -13.17 -36.39 -17.80
N VAL A 334 -14.31 -36.94 -18.24
CA VAL A 334 -15.48 -36.16 -18.71
C VAL A 334 -15.97 -35.10 -17.70
N ASN A 335 -15.77 -35.32 -16.40
CA ASN A 335 -16.13 -34.33 -15.37
C ASN A 335 -15.09 -33.23 -15.19
N GLY A 336 -13.87 -33.39 -15.71
CA GLY A 336 -12.74 -32.47 -15.50
C GLY A 336 -12.27 -32.46 -14.05
N THR A 337 -12.30 -33.62 -13.39
CA THR A 337 -12.06 -33.79 -11.94
C THR A 337 -11.04 -34.88 -11.61
N ALA A 338 -10.83 -35.84 -12.51
CA ALA A 338 -9.78 -36.85 -12.42
C ALA A 338 -8.82 -36.72 -13.59
N ASP A 339 -7.57 -37.06 -13.31
CA ASP A 339 -6.48 -37.23 -14.26
C ASP A 339 -6.76 -38.45 -15.16
N VAL A 340 -6.66 -38.22 -16.48
CA VAL A 340 -6.60 -39.24 -17.54
C VAL A 340 -5.63 -38.71 -18.60
N GLY A 341 -4.40 -38.40 -18.18
CA GLY A 341 -3.38 -37.74 -18.99
C GLY A 341 -3.17 -38.31 -20.39
N ASN A 342 -2.77 -37.44 -21.31
CA ASN A 342 -2.04 -37.89 -22.50
C ASN A 342 -0.55 -37.98 -22.12
N THR A 343 0.22 -38.91 -22.71
CA THR A 343 1.60 -39.22 -22.25
C THR A 343 2.66 -38.19 -22.68
N ASN A 344 2.21 -37.11 -23.31
CA ASN A 344 2.98 -35.97 -23.82
C ASN A 344 2.07 -34.72 -23.69
N ASP A 345 2.36 -33.61 -24.36
CA ASP A 345 1.63 -32.35 -24.18
C ASP A 345 0.10 -32.45 -24.35
N GLY A 346 -0.66 -31.64 -23.61
CA GLY A 346 -2.09 -31.48 -23.87
C GLY A 346 -2.35 -30.96 -25.30
N VAL A 347 -1.70 -29.86 -25.69
CA VAL A 347 -1.78 -29.32 -27.06
C VAL A 347 -0.39 -28.91 -27.58
N PHE A 348 0.08 -29.56 -28.66
CA PHE A 348 1.41 -29.34 -29.24
C PHE A 348 1.35 -28.61 -30.59
N VAL A 349 1.73 -27.32 -30.59
CA VAL A 349 1.54 -26.39 -31.71
C VAL A 349 2.87 -26.04 -32.38
N GLN A 350 2.96 -26.30 -33.69
CA GLN A 350 4.05 -25.80 -34.56
C GLN A 350 3.54 -24.94 -35.73
N GLY A 351 2.22 -24.80 -35.85
CA GLY A 351 1.56 -23.89 -36.78
C GLY A 351 1.57 -22.43 -36.32
N SER A 352 0.98 -21.56 -37.13
CA SER A 352 0.91 -20.10 -36.88
C SER A 352 -0.49 -19.54 -37.08
N ASN A 353 -0.85 -18.46 -36.37
CA ASN A 353 -2.18 -17.83 -36.39
C ASN A 353 -3.34 -18.75 -35.94
N ASN A 354 -3.08 -19.69 -35.02
CA ASN A 354 -4.10 -20.58 -34.46
C ASN A 354 -4.63 -20.05 -33.12
N THR A 355 -5.87 -20.41 -32.74
CA THR A 355 -6.50 -19.97 -31.49
C THR A 355 -6.79 -21.15 -30.57
N LEU A 356 -6.21 -21.13 -29.37
CA LEU A 356 -6.46 -22.06 -28.29
C LEU A 356 -7.33 -21.33 -27.24
N GLY A 357 -8.60 -21.69 -27.17
CA GLY A 357 -9.58 -21.16 -26.22
C GLY A 357 -10.42 -20.01 -26.76
N GLY A 358 -10.85 -19.10 -25.88
CA GLY A 358 -11.67 -17.94 -26.25
C GLY A 358 -12.27 -17.21 -25.05
N THR A 359 -12.74 -15.98 -25.27
CA THR A 359 -13.23 -15.09 -24.21
C THR A 359 -14.62 -15.43 -23.65
N ALA A 360 -15.38 -16.30 -24.33
CA ALA A 360 -16.63 -16.85 -23.81
C ALA A 360 -16.31 -18.06 -22.91
N SER A 361 -16.99 -18.20 -21.76
CA SER A 361 -16.76 -19.32 -20.83
C SER A 361 -16.91 -20.71 -21.46
N GLY A 362 -17.77 -20.84 -22.46
CA GLY A 362 -17.96 -22.09 -23.21
C GLY A 362 -16.86 -22.40 -24.23
N ALA A 363 -15.97 -21.46 -24.54
CA ALA A 363 -14.82 -21.63 -25.44
C ALA A 363 -13.54 -22.08 -24.71
N ARG A 364 -13.56 -22.09 -23.37
CA ARG A 364 -12.45 -22.48 -22.50
C ARG A 364 -12.09 -23.96 -22.68
N ASN A 365 -10.85 -24.26 -23.02
CA ASN A 365 -10.33 -25.61 -22.84
C ASN A 365 -9.92 -25.82 -21.37
N LEU A 366 -10.00 -27.07 -20.93
CA LEU A 366 -9.40 -27.59 -19.70
C LEU A 366 -8.23 -28.48 -20.10
N ILE A 367 -6.99 -28.12 -19.76
CA ILE A 367 -5.78 -28.77 -20.27
C ILE A 367 -4.88 -29.13 -19.09
N SER A 368 -5.00 -30.36 -18.60
CA SER A 368 -4.62 -30.74 -17.23
C SER A 368 -4.34 -32.24 -17.15
N GLY A 369 -3.50 -32.68 -16.21
CA GLY A 369 -3.11 -34.09 -16.05
C GLY A 369 -2.17 -34.66 -17.12
N ASN A 370 -1.66 -33.87 -18.07
CA ASN A 370 -0.81 -34.39 -19.14
C ASN A 370 0.63 -34.63 -18.65
N ASP A 371 1.30 -35.67 -19.15
CA ASP A 371 2.61 -36.14 -18.66
C ASP A 371 3.81 -35.27 -19.08
N LEU A 372 3.58 -34.29 -19.98
CA LEU A 372 4.51 -33.18 -20.23
C LEU A 372 3.77 -31.85 -20.10
N ASP A 373 3.74 -31.00 -21.13
CA ASP A 373 3.28 -29.62 -20.97
C ASP A 373 1.76 -29.49 -21.09
N GLY A 374 1.19 -28.43 -20.50
CA GLY A 374 -0.20 -28.08 -20.82
C GLY A 374 -0.34 -27.71 -22.30
N VAL A 375 0.42 -26.71 -22.75
CA VAL A 375 0.48 -26.28 -24.15
C VAL A 375 1.94 -26.00 -24.55
N SER A 376 2.45 -26.70 -25.56
CA SER A 376 3.77 -26.40 -26.14
C SER A 376 3.64 -25.64 -27.46
N LEU A 377 4.33 -24.51 -27.58
CA LEU A 377 4.40 -23.63 -28.77
C LEU A 377 5.82 -23.66 -29.34
N ALA A 378 6.05 -24.54 -30.32
CA ALA A 378 7.42 -24.93 -30.70
C ALA A 378 7.82 -24.63 -32.16
N ASN A 379 9.12 -24.70 -32.44
CA ASN A 379 9.71 -24.76 -33.80
C ASN A 379 9.22 -23.66 -34.78
N GLY A 380 9.20 -22.40 -34.33
CA GLY A 380 8.75 -21.26 -35.15
C GLY A 380 7.26 -20.92 -35.04
N ALA A 381 6.49 -21.62 -34.20
CA ALA A 381 5.10 -21.30 -33.90
C ALA A 381 4.90 -19.81 -33.61
N SER A 382 4.04 -19.14 -34.37
CA SER A 382 3.97 -17.68 -34.36
C SER A 382 2.57 -17.10 -34.56
N ALA A 383 2.32 -15.93 -33.95
CA ALA A 383 1.01 -15.26 -33.98
C ALA A 383 -0.17 -16.12 -33.47
N ASN A 384 0.10 -17.20 -32.72
CA ASN A 384 -0.95 -17.99 -32.09
C ASN A 384 -1.51 -17.26 -30.87
N THR A 385 -2.78 -17.48 -30.55
CA THR A 385 -3.47 -16.87 -29.40
C THR A 385 -3.95 -17.95 -28.44
N VAL A 386 -3.39 -17.99 -27.23
CA VAL A 386 -3.80 -18.88 -26.14
C VAL A 386 -4.55 -18.04 -25.10
N GLN A 387 -5.88 -18.15 -25.03
CA GLN A 387 -6.72 -17.24 -24.22
C GLN A 387 -7.87 -17.94 -23.51
N GLY A 388 -8.16 -17.50 -22.29
CA GLY A 388 -9.33 -17.92 -21.50
C GLY A 388 -9.32 -19.38 -21.02
N ASN A 389 -8.23 -20.14 -21.20
CA ASN A 389 -8.12 -21.56 -20.84
C ASN A 389 -7.92 -21.78 -19.34
N TYR A 390 -8.19 -23.01 -18.87
CA TYR A 390 -7.81 -23.53 -17.56
C TYR A 390 -6.71 -24.59 -17.75
N ILE A 391 -5.56 -24.38 -17.11
CA ILE A 391 -4.33 -25.17 -17.34
C ILE A 391 -3.74 -25.62 -16.00
N GLY A 392 -3.55 -26.93 -15.83
CA GLY A 392 -3.12 -27.58 -14.58
C GLY A 392 -4.19 -27.64 -13.46
N THR A 393 -5.44 -27.34 -13.79
CA THR A 393 -6.55 -27.20 -12.81
C THR A 393 -7.68 -28.17 -13.12
N ASN A 394 -8.53 -28.43 -12.12
CA ASN A 394 -9.83 -29.04 -12.36
C ASN A 394 -10.80 -28.05 -13.06
N VAL A 395 -11.97 -28.55 -13.45
CA VAL A 395 -13.05 -27.80 -14.12
C VAL A 395 -13.52 -26.51 -13.41
N THR A 396 -13.32 -26.39 -12.09
CA THR A 396 -13.64 -25.17 -11.33
C THR A 396 -12.50 -24.15 -11.30
N GLY A 397 -11.31 -24.50 -11.81
CA GLY A 397 -10.11 -23.66 -11.80
C GLY A 397 -9.41 -23.55 -10.44
N THR A 398 -9.84 -24.31 -9.43
CA THR A 398 -9.46 -24.10 -8.01
C THR A 398 -8.75 -25.28 -7.35
N VAL A 399 -8.90 -26.50 -7.88
CA VAL A 399 -8.16 -27.70 -7.42
C VAL A 399 -7.10 -28.03 -8.46
N GLY A 400 -5.95 -28.55 -8.02
CA GLY A 400 -4.88 -28.97 -8.93
C GLY A 400 -5.20 -30.28 -9.64
N LEU A 401 -4.95 -30.28 -10.95
CA LEU A 401 -4.76 -31.44 -11.83
C LEU A 401 -3.57 -31.07 -12.73
N GLY A 402 -2.40 -30.88 -12.10
CA GLY A 402 -1.22 -30.34 -12.75
C GLY A 402 -0.81 -31.13 -13.99
N ASN A 403 -0.29 -30.44 -15.00
CA ASN A 403 0.56 -31.12 -15.99
C ASN A 403 1.96 -31.34 -15.38
N SER A 404 2.69 -32.34 -15.88
CA SER A 404 3.99 -32.75 -15.31
C SER A 404 5.17 -31.87 -15.77
N GLY A 405 5.00 -31.07 -16.84
CA GLY A 405 5.87 -29.97 -17.23
C GLY A 405 5.32 -28.59 -16.80
N PRO A 406 5.80 -27.49 -17.42
CA PRO A 406 5.16 -26.18 -17.36
C PRO A 406 3.69 -26.17 -17.80
N GLY A 407 2.97 -25.11 -17.41
CA GLY A 407 1.62 -24.84 -17.92
C GLY A 407 1.62 -24.51 -19.42
N ILE A 408 2.55 -23.66 -19.85
CA ILE A 408 2.80 -23.35 -21.27
C ILE A 408 4.32 -23.27 -21.52
N ASP A 409 4.82 -24.02 -22.51
CA ASP A 409 6.19 -23.91 -23.02
C ASP A 409 6.25 -23.14 -24.36
N LEU A 410 7.34 -22.42 -24.56
CA LEU A 410 7.70 -21.72 -25.78
C LEU A 410 9.14 -22.08 -26.19
N SER A 411 9.28 -23.03 -27.11
CA SER A 411 10.58 -23.64 -27.44
C SER A 411 10.99 -23.65 -28.92
N VAL A 412 12.29 -23.52 -29.17
CA VAL A 412 12.88 -23.46 -30.52
C VAL A 412 12.26 -22.33 -31.38
N SER A 413 12.47 -21.10 -30.94
CA SER A 413 12.15 -19.84 -31.64
C SER A 413 10.67 -19.56 -31.99
N PRO A 414 9.69 -19.72 -31.08
CA PRO A 414 8.34 -19.19 -31.26
C PRO A 414 8.33 -17.66 -31.15
N ASN A 415 7.55 -16.96 -31.98
CA ASN A 415 7.57 -15.49 -32.01
C ASN A 415 6.18 -14.85 -32.14
N ASN A 416 5.98 -13.70 -31.51
CA ASN A 416 4.77 -12.89 -31.60
C ASN A 416 3.46 -13.60 -31.18
N ASN A 417 3.53 -14.61 -30.30
CA ASN A 417 2.34 -15.28 -29.77
C ASN A 417 1.69 -14.45 -28.64
N SER A 418 0.37 -14.56 -28.47
CA SER A 418 -0.38 -13.88 -27.39
C SER A 418 -0.89 -14.90 -26.38
N ILE A 419 -0.41 -14.80 -25.14
CA ILE A 419 -0.80 -15.64 -24.01
C ILE A 419 -1.63 -14.77 -23.07
N GLY A 420 -2.94 -14.95 -23.14
CA GLY A 420 -3.91 -14.14 -22.43
C GLY A 420 -4.21 -12.81 -23.12
N GLY A 421 -4.70 -11.88 -22.32
CA GLY A 421 -5.08 -10.52 -22.68
C GLY A 421 -5.77 -9.84 -21.49
N VAL A 422 -5.95 -8.52 -21.56
CA VAL A 422 -6.45 -7.70 -20.45
C VAL A 422 -7.96 -7.42 -20.50
N SER A 423 -8.67 -7.87 -21.55
CA SER A 423 -10.14 -7.82 -21.58
C SER A 423 -10.75 -8.98 -20.82
N ALA A 424 -11.99 -8.81 -20.34
CA ALA A 424 -12.70 -9.83 -19.58
C ALA A 424 -12.82 -11.15 -20.38
N GLY A 425 -12.21 -12.21 -19.85
CA GLY A 425 -12.20 -13.56 -20.45
C GLY A 425 -10.97 -13.90 -21.29
N GLU A 426 -10.07 -12.94 -21.58
CA GLU A 426 -8.85 -13.22 -22.36
C GLU A 426 -7.76 -13.93 -21.53
N GLY A 427 -7.54 -13.53 -20.27
CA GLY A 427 -6.58 -14.17 -19.38
C GLY A 427 -6.86 -15.65 -19.12
N ASN A 428 -5.83 -16.49 -19.25
CA ASN A 428 -5.86 -17.90 -18.85
C ASN A 428 -5.75 -18.04 -17.32
N THR A 429 -6.18 -19.17 -16.76
CA THR A 429 -5.82 -19.60 -15.40
C THR A 429 -4.80 -20.72 -15.52
N ILE A 430 -3.59 -20.48 -15.01
CA ILE A 430 -2.44 -21.38 -15.11
C ILE A 430 -1.95 -21.66 -13.69
N ALA A 431 -2.21 -22.86 -13.19
CA ALA A 431 -1.95 -23.19 -11.80
C ALA A 431 -1.66 -24.68 -11.58
N PHE A 432 -0.90 -25.00 -10.53
CA PHE A 432 -0.61 -26.36 -10.07
C PHE A 432 0.15 -27.27 -11.06
N ASN A 433 0.70 -26.71 -12.14
CA ASN A 433 1.62 -27.42 -13.03
C ASN A 433 2.95 -27.68 -12.30
N SER A 434 3.67 -28.74 -12.67
CA SER A 434 4.87 -29.17 -11.93
C SER A 434 6.13 -28.37 -12.30
N GLY A 435 6.15 -27.76 -13.49
CA GLY A 435 7.12 -26.74 -13.91
C GLY A 435 6.57 -25.31 -13.73
N ASP A 436 7.07 -24.39 -14.55
CA ASP A 436 6.68 -22.98 -14.55
C ASP A 436 5.21 -22.75 -14.93
N GLY A 437 4.69 -21.56 -14.64
CA GLY A 437 3.42 -21.10 -15.24
C GLY A 437 3.55 -20.96 -16.76
N VAL A 438 4.49 -20.13 -17.20
CA VAL A 438 4.91 -20.01 -18.61
C VAL A 438 6.42 -20.02 -18.69
N SER A 439 7.00 -20.94 -19.45
CA SER A 439 8.46 -21.02 -19.67
C SER A 439 8.79 -20.62 -21.11
N ILE A 440 9.84 -19.83 -21.33
CA ILE A 440 10.26 -19.39 -22.67
C ILE A 440 11.74 -19.69 -22.87
N SER A 441 12.06 -20.63 -23.76
CA SER A 441 13.44 -21.08 -24.02
C SER A 441 14.11 -20.44 -25.24
N SER A 442 13.35 -19.73 -26.07
CA SER A 442 13.86 -18.87 -27.16
C SER A 442 12.75 -18.07 -27.84
N GLY A 443 13.11 -17.12 -28.70
CA GLY A 443 12.17 -16.34 -29.52
C GLY A 443 11.67 -15.07 -28.82
N THR A 444 10.96 -14.22 -29.58
CA THR A 444 10.70 -12.82 -29.21
C THR A 444 9.29 -12.34 -29.56
N GLY A 445 8.87 -11.27 -28.88
CA GLY A 445 7.58 -10.62 -29.05
C GLY A 445 6.39 -11.39 -28.49
N ASN A 446 6.63 -12.42 -27.68
CA ASN A 446 5.56 -13.22 -27.09
C ASN A 446 4.98 -12.46 -25.88
N ALA A 447 3.70 -12.10 -25.95
CA ALA A 447 3.06 -11.26 -24.93
C ALA A 447 2.32 -12.11 -23.89
N ILE A 448 2.60 -11.92 -22.59
CA ILE A 448 2.00 -12.70 -21.49
C ILE A 448 1.25 -11.75 -20.56
N ARG A 449 -0.06 -11.55 -20.79
CA ARG A 449 -0.83 -10.47 -20.15
C ARG A 449 -2.17 -10.92 -19.57
N GLY A 450 -2.55 -10.36 -18.42
CA GLY A 450 -3.85 -10.56 -17.77
C GLY A 450 -4.14 -11.99 -17.29
N ASN A 451 -3.17 -12.91 -17.36
CA ASN A 451 -3.33 -14.29 -16.89
C ASN A 451 -3.37 -14.36 -15.35
N SER A 452 -4.16 -15.29 -14.81
CA SER A 452 -4.09 -15.73 -13.41
C SER A 452 -3.05 -16.84 -13.32
N ILE A 453 -1.80 -16.50 -13.04
CA ILE A 453 -0.71 -17.45 -12.86
C ILE A 453 -0.46 -17.60 -11.36
N ARG A 454 -0.64 -18.80 -10.79
CA ARG A 454 -0.45 -19.05 -9.35
C ARG A 454 -0.25 -20.52 -8.97
N SER A 455 0.52 -20.79 -7.93
CA SER A 455 0.78 -22.12 -7.39
C SER A 455 1.37 -23.11 -8.40
N ASN A 456 2.21 -22.65 -9.33
CA ASN A 456 2.97 -23.51 -10.24
C ASN A 456 4.33 -23.86 -9.63
N GLY A 457 4.86 -25.02 -10.00
CA GLY A 457 6.13 -25.52 -9.51
C GLY A 457 6.09 -25.98 -8.04
N SER A 458 7.27 -26.32 -7.52
CA SER A 458 7.46 -26.75 -6.12
C SER A 458 8.81 -26.34 -5.53
N THR A 459 9.55 -25.45 -6.21
CA THR A 459 10.92 -25.06 -5.86
C THR A 459 11.12 -23.56 -6.00
N SER A 460 12.19 -23.02 -5.42
CA SER A 460 12.60 -21.61 -5.62
C SER A 460 13.23 -21.32 -6.99
N PHE A 461 13.21 -22.29 -7.92
CA PHE A 461 13.75 -22.17 -9.28
C PHE A 461 12.67 -22.26 -10.36
N THR A 462 11.42 -22.51 -9.97
CA THR A 462 10.23 -22.50 -10.84
C THR A 462 9.50 -21.18 -10.65
N LEU A 463 9.08 -20.52 -11.73
CA LEU A 463 8.49 -19.19 -11.71
C LEU A 463 7.09 -19.15 -12.34
N GLY A 464 6.36 -18.06 -12.11
CA GLY A 464 5.13 -17.78 -12.87
C GLY A 464 5.41 -17.52 -14.35
N ILE A 465 6.51 -16.83 -14.66
CA ILE A 465 7.09 -16.63 -15.99
C ILE A 465 8.61 -16.76 -15.82
N ASP A 466 9.28 -17.64 -16.57
CA ASP A 466 10.75 -17.75 -16.65
C ASP A 466 11.20 -17.42 -18.09
N LEU A 467 12.18 -16.50 -18.22
CA LEU A 467 12.82 -16.15 -19.50
C LEU A 467 14.17 -16.85 -19.61
N LEU A 468 14.14 -18.15 -19.97
CA LEU A 468 15.30 -19.03 -19.85
C LEU A 468 16.52 -18.52 -20.62
N LEU A 469 17.64 -18.37 -19.92
CA LEU A 469 18.92 -17.87 -20.44
C LEU A 469 19.61 -18.85 -21.41
N ASN A 470 19.14 -20.09 -21.51
CA ASN A 470 19.59 -21.05 -22.51
C ASN A 470 18.51 -22.08 -22.86
N ALA A 471 18.57 -22.61 -24.08
CA ALA A 471 17.49 -23.41 -24.67
C ALA A 471 17.40 -24.88 -24.19
N PHE A 472 18.04 -25.26 -23.07
CA PHE A 472 18.17 -26.67 -22.66
C PHE A 472 17.97 -26.91 -21.15
N GLY A 473 16.73 -26.71 -20.68
CA GLY A 473 16.13 -27.52 -19.62
C GLY A 473 16.89 -27.60 -18.28
N GLY A 474 17.00 -26.48 -17.58
CA GLY A 474 17.50 -26.43 -16.20
C GLY A 474 17.31 -25.04 -15.63
N GLY A 475 16.28 -24.85 -14.80
CA GLY A 475 15.77 -23.54 -14.39
C GLY A 475 16.86 -22.57 -13.93
N ASN A 476 17.00 -21.46 -14.65
CA ASN A 476 17.86 -20.34 -14.26
C ASN A 476 17.22 -19.49 -13.17
N GLY A 477 15.90 -19.56 -13.00
CA GLY A 477 15.18 -18.65 -12.12
C GLY A 477 15.34 -17.21 -12.61
N VAL A 478 15.27 -16.26 -11.67
CA VAL A 478 15.02 -14.85 -11.98
C VAL A 478 16.13 -14.22 -12.82
N THR A 479 15.75 -13.75 -14.01
CA THR A 479 16.60 -12.99 -14.93
C THR A 479 16.82 -11.59 -14.39
N LEU A 480 18.07 -11.24 -14.07
CA LEU A 480 18.39 -9.97 -13.39
C LEU A 480 18.29 -8.76 -14.34
N ASN A 481 17.53 -7.74 -13.93
CA ASN A 481 17.48 -6.45 -14.63
C ASN A 481 18.87 -5.86 -14.89
N ASP A 482 19.12 -5.47 -16.15
CA ASP A 482 20.37 -4.85 -16.60
C ASP A 482 20.28 -3.29 -16.66
N ALA A 483 21.15 -2.65 -17.46
CA ALA A 483 21.17 -1.20 -17.66
C ALA A 483 20.80 -0.80 -19.10
N GLY A 484 19.49 -0.75 -19.37
CA GLY A 484 18.86 -0.22 -20.57
C GLY A 484 18.37 -1.24 -21.59
N ASP A 485 18.29 -2.53 -21.20
CA ASP A 485 18.28 -3.74 -22.04
C ASP A 485 19.29 -3.72 -23.19
N GLY A 486 20.49 -4.23 -22.88
CA GLY A 486 21.59 -4.45 -23.81
C GLY A 486 21.85 -5.92 -24.15
N ASP A 487 21.09 -6.86 -23.61
CA ASP A 487 21.23 -8.31 -23.85
C ASP A 487 20.17 -8.85 -24.83
N SER A 488 20.10 -10.18 -24.98
CA SER A 488 19.29 -10.82 -26.01
C SER A 488 19.01 -12.29 -25.68
N GLY A 489 17.77 -12.73 -25.83
CA GLY A 489 17.34 -14.09 -25.50
C GLY A 489 15.83 -14.24 -25.65
N SER A 490 15.25 -15.12 -24.83
CA SER A 490 13.80 -15.26 -24.68
C SER A 490 13.14 -13.92 -24.34
N ASN A 491 12.21 -13.46 -25.19
CA ASN A 491 11.60 -12.13 -25.09
C ASN A 491 12.62 -10.97 -24.93
N ASN A 492 13.80 -11.08 -25.56
CA ASN A 492 14.90 -10.12 -25.38
C ASN A 492 15.30 -9.89 -23.90
N LEU A 493 15.03 -10.86 -23.02
CA LEU A 493 15.30 -10.82 -21.57
C LEU A 493 14.68 -9.60 -20.85
N GLN A 494 13.59 -9.05 -21.42
CA GLN A 494 12.86 -7.86 -20.99
C GLN A 494 12.84 -7.64 -19.47
N ASN A 495 13.54 -6.60 -19.00
CA ASN A 495 13.60 -6.20 -17.60
C ASN A 495 12.19 -6.01 -16.98
N PHE A 496 12.03 -6.46 -15.73
CA PHE A 496 10.78 -6.34 -14.97
C PHE A 496 10.67 -5.02 -14.17
N PRO A 497 9.46 -4.58 -13.78
CA PRO A 497 9.28 -3.39 -12.95
C PRO A 497 9.85 -3.58 -11.54
N VAL A 498 10.43 -2.54 -10.95
CA VAL A 498 10.83 -2.51 -9.54
C VAL A 498 9.79 -1.71 -8.76
N LEU A 499 8.98 -2.39 -7.95
CA LEU A 499 7.91 -1.76 -7.16
C LEU A 499 8.46 -1.17 -5.86
N THR A 500 7.96 0.00 -5.46
CA THR A 500 8.38 0.72 -4.25
C THR A 500 7.26 0.86 -3.22
N SER A 501 5.99 0.86 -3.62
CA SER A 501 4.85 0.82 -2.71
C SER A 501 3.57 0.29 -3.37
N ALA A 502 2.68 -0.27 -2.54
CA ALA A 502 1.28 -0.51 -2.87
C ALA A 502 0.41 -0.06 -1.68
N GLN A 503 -0.57 0.79 -1.94
CA GLN A 503 -1.48 1.38 -0.95
C GLN A 503 -2.92 1.29 -1.44
N THR A 504 -3.84 0.75 -0.64
CA THR A 504 -5.22 0.49 -1.05
C THR A 504 -6.24 1.36 -0.31
N THR A 505 -7.32 1.72 -1.00
CA THR A 505 -8.56 2.24 -0.43
C THR A 505 -9.63 1.14 -0.24
N GLY A 506 -9.26 -0.12 -0.46
CA GLY A 506 -10.18 -1.25 -0.65
C GLY A 506 -10.85 -1.27 -2.03
N ALA A 507 -11.14 -0.11 -2.62
CA ALA A 507 -11.72 0.02 -3.95
C ALA A 507 -10.66 0.12 -5.06
N THR A 508 -9.54 0.80 -4.81
CA THR A 508 -8.41 0.95 -5.74
C THR A 508 -7.07 0.89 -5.01
N THR A 509 -6.02 0.48 -5.72
CA THR A 509 -4.64 0.42 -5.24
C THR A 509 -3.80 1.47 -5.95
N LEU A 510 -3.20 2.39 -5.22
CA LEU A 510 -2.09 3.20 -5.69
C LEU A 510 -0.81 2.35 -5.64
N VAL A 511 -0.21 2.08 -6.79
CA VAL A 511 1.06 1.34 -6.93
C VAL A 511 2.11 2.26 -7.52
N ALA A 512 3.29 2.31 -6.91
CA ALA A 512 4.42 3.09 -7.39
C ALA A 512 5.67 2.22 -7.61
N GLY A 513 6.54 2.67 -8.51
CA GLY A 513 7.75 1.95 -8.87
C GLY A 513 8.55 2.61 -9.98
N SER A 514 9.51 1.87 -10.53
CA SER A 514 10.33 2.27 -11.67
C SER A 514 10.60 1.12 -12.62
N LEU A 515 11.00 1.42 -13.84
CA LEU A 515 11.54 0.47 -14.81
C LEU A 515 12.82 1.06 -15.42
N ASN A 516 13.82 0.20 -15.63
CA ASN A 516 14.97 0.48 -16.48
C ASN A 516 14.97 -0.56 -17.62
N SER A 517 14.94 -0.13 -18.88
CA SER A 517 14.68 -0.96 -20.08
C SER A 517 14.97 -0.13 -21.34
N THR A 518 14.70 -0.63 -22.55
CA THR A 518 15.05 -0.03 -23.85
C THR A 518 14.79 1.47 -23.84
N ALA A 519 15.80 2.29 -24.15
CA ALA A 519 15.64 3.75 -24.12
C ALA A 519 14.54 4.26 -25.07
N SER A 520 13.85 5.34 -24.67
CA SER A 520 12.78 6.01 -25.44
C SER A 520 11.62 5.09 -25.89
N THR A 521 11.37 4.00 -25.17
CA THR A 521 10.40 2.96 -25.49
C THR A 521 9.26 2.96 -24.48
N SER A 522 8.05 2.58 -24.92
CA SER A 522 6.87 2.53 -24.04
C SER A 522 6.53 1.09 -23.67
N PHE A 523 6.18 0.89 -22.40
CA PHE A 523 5.86 -0.40 -21.79
C PHE A 523 4.52 -0.30 -21.09
N ASN A 524 3.70 -1.35 -21.20
CA ASN A 524 2.54 -1.55 -20.37
C ASN A 524 2.97 -2.33 -19.13
N ILE A 525 2.80 -1.71 -17.96
CA ILE A 525 3.08 -2.31 -16.67
C ILE A 525 1.77 -2.92 -16.17
N ASP A 526 1.66 -4.24 -16.21
CA ASP A 526 0.49 -4.98 -15.74
C ASP A 526 0.67 -5.38 -14.28
N PHE A 527 -0.30 -5.08 -13.43
CA PHE A 527 -0.26 -5.30 -11.99
C PHE A 527 -1.18 -6.45 -11.57
N TYR A 528 -0.71 -7.26 -10.62
CA TYR A 528 -1.40 -8.44 -10.13
C TYR A 528 -1.35 -8.48 -8.59
N THR A 529 -2.41 -8.98 -7.94
CA THR A 529 -2.37 -9.32 -6.52
C THR A 529 -2.20 -10.81 -6.27
N ASN A 530 -1.50 -11.10 -5.17
CA ASN A 530 -1.31 -12.43 -4.60
C ASN A 530 -1.67 -12.43 -3.09
N SER A 531 -2.10 -13.58 -2.57
CA SER A 531 -2.38 -13.78 -1.14
C SER A 531 -1.11 -14.00 -0.29
N ALA A 532 0.01 -14.28 -0.93
CA ALA A 532 1.36 -14.40 -0.38
C ALA A 532 2.36 -14.00 -1.49
N CYS A 533 3.61 -13.70 -1.16
CA CYS A 533 4.67 -13.79 -2.17
C CYS A 533 4.94 -15.26 -2.52
N ASP A 534 5.39 -15.54 -3.74
CA ASP A 534 5.99 -16.83 -4.07
C ASP A 534 7.33 -17.03 -3.32
N ALA A 535 7.78 -18.29 -3.21
CA ALA A 535 8.98 -18.71 -2.51
C ALA A 535 10.29 -18.13 -3.08
N SER A 536 10.32 -17.68 -4.33
CA SER A 536 11.46 -16.95 -4.91
C SER A 536 11.56 -15.50 -4.43
N GLY A 537 10.47 -14.91 -3.90
CA GLY A 537 10.33 -13.49 -3.59
C GLY A 537 9.97 -12.61 -4.81
N TYR A 538 10.11 -13.18 -6.00
CA TYR A 538 9.53 -12.72 -7.26
C TYR A 538 8.30 -13.58 -7.54
N GLY A 539 7.83 -13.63 -8.78
CA GLY A 539 6.96 -14.72 -9.24
C GLY A 539 5.46 -14.53 -8.98
N GLU A 540 4.70 -14.97 -9.97
CA GLU A 540 3.25 -15.18 -9.96
C GLU A 540 2.34 -13.94 -9.81
N GLY A 541 1.11 -14.09 -10.28
CA GLY A 541 0.10 -13.05 -10.41
C GLY A 541 -1.30 -13.66 -10.45
N ALA A 542 -1.84 -13.97 -9.27
CA ALA A 542 -3.09 -14.71 -9.08
C ALA A 542 -4.33 -13.93 -9.52
N THR A 543 -4.31 -12.60 -9.52
CA THR A 543 -5.44 -11.76 -9.94
C THR A 543 -4.96 -10.45 -10.54
N TYR A 544 -5.23 -10.22 -11.83
CA TYR A 544 -4.94 -8.96 -12.51
C TYR A 544 -5.78 -7.80 -11.95
N ILE A 545 -5.13 -6.73 -11.48
CA ILE A 545 -5.78 -5.56 -10.87
C ILE A 545 -5.74 -4.30 -11.75
N GLY A 546 -4.95 -4.28 -12.82
CA GLY A 546 -4.95 -3.20 -13.81
C GLY A 546 -3.62 -3.03 -14.54
N THR A 547 -3.50 -1.94 -15.31
CA THR A 547 -2.31 -1.63 -16.10
C THR A 547 -2.05 -0.13 -16.14
N THR A 548 -0.80 0.27 -16.34
CA THR A 548 -0.44 1.64 -16.74
C THR A 548 0.57 1.61 -17.89
N THR A 549 0.64 2.67 -18.69
CA THR A 549 1.70 2.79 -19.72
C THR A 549 2.78 3.75 -19.23
N ALA A 550 4.03 3.28 -19.20
CA ALA A 550 5.20 4.05 -18.82
C ALA A 550 6.18 4.13 -20.00
N SER A 551 6.80 5.29 -20.23
CA SER A 551 7.77 5.50 -21.32
C SER A 551 9.13 5.83 -20.74
N THR A 552 10.15 5.05 -21.11
CA THR A 552 11.54 5.28 -20.71
C THR A 552 12.12 6.53 -21.36
N ASP A 553 13.06 7.18 -20.67
CA ASP A 553 13.78 8.33 -21.18
C ASP A 553 14.95 7.93 -22.11
N GLY A 554 15.79 8.91 -22.49
CA GLY A 554 16.99 8.68 -23.31
C GLY A 554 18.11 7.86 -22.63
N THR A 555 17.93 7.47 -21.37
CA THR A 555 18.84 6.63 -20.56
C THR A 555 18.21 5.30 -20.14
N GLY A 556 17.01 4.99 -20.65
CA GLY A 556 16.27 3.77 -20.32
C GLY A 556 15.42 3.85 -19.04
N ASN A 557 15.38 4.99 -18.35
CA ASN A 557 14.73 5.11 -17.03
C ASN A 557 13.29 5.63 -17.12
N VAL A 558 12.39 5.10 -16.29
CA VAL A 558 11.10 5.71 -15.96
C VAL A 558 10.67 5.40 -14.53
N SER A 559 10.05 6.38 -13.86
CA SER A 559 9.30 6.18 -12.61
C SER A 559 7.81 6.33 -12.87
N PHE A 560 6.99 5.50 -12.23
CA PHE A 560 5.54 5.50 -12.40
C PHE A 560 4.81 5.49 -11.06
N SER A 561 3.59 6.03 -11.07
CA SER A 561 2.60 5.89 -10.01
C SER A 561 1.23 5.75 -10.68
N ALA A 562 0.46 4.73 -10.31
CA ALA A 562 -0.78 4.36 -10.97
C ALA A 562 -1.83 3.91 -9.95
N ASN A 563 -3.05 4.45 -10.05
CA ASN A 563 -4.20 3.99 -9.28
C ASN A 563 -5.01 2.97 -10.10
N VAL A 564 -4.98 1.71 -9.68
CA VAL A 564 -5.56 0.56 -10.39
C VAL A 564 -6.70 -0.09 -9.58
N GLY A 565 -7.66 -0.75 -10.23
CA GLY A 565 -8.90 -1.18 -9.56
C GLY A 565 -9.81 -2.08 -10.39
N ALA A 566 -9.25 -2.97 -11.22
CA ALA A 566 -10.02 -4.00 -11.92
C ALA A 566 -10.58 -5.08 -10.96
N ALA A 567 -9.93 -5.28 -9.82
CA ALA A 567 -10.42 -6.05 -8.68
C ALA A 567 -10.05 -5.37 -7.35
N PRO A 568 -10.84 -5.55 -6.27
CA PRO A 568 -10.50 -5.05 -4.93
C PRO A 568 -9.21 -5.67 -4.39
N THR A 569 -8.47 -4.89 -3.58
CA THR A 569 -7.26 -5.34 -2.90
C THR A 569 -7.37 -5.08 -1.40
N GLN A 570 -6.66 -5.85 -0.59
CA GLN A 570 -6.77 -5.82 0.86
C GLN A 570 -5.40 -5.59 1.51
N VAL A 571 -5.37 -4.86 2.63
CA VAL A 571 -4.17 -4.64 3.44
C VAL A 571 -3.59 -5.99 3.86
N GLY A 572 -2.29 -6.18 3.66
CA GLY A 572 -1.59 -7.45 3.91
C GLY A 572 -1.59 -8.45 2.74
N GLN A 573 -2.28 -8.17 1.62
CA GLN A 573 -2.00 -8.83 0.34
C GLN A 573 -0.67 -8.34 -0.25
N PHE A 574 -0.25 -8.93 -1.36
CA PHE A 574 0.99 -8.55 -2.07
C PHE A 574 0.69 -8.19 -3.52
N VAL A 575 1.42 -7.22 -4.08
CA VAL A 575 1.37 -6.84 -5.50
C VAL A 575 2.66 -7.23 -6.19
N THR A 576 2.55 -7.82 -7.37
CA THR A 576 3.62 -8.03 -8.35
C THR A 576 3.24 -7.34 -9.67
N ALA A 577 4.21 -7.15 -10.57
CA ALA A 577 3.97 -6.58 -11.89
C ALA A 577 4.85 -7.19 -12.98
N THR A 578 4.39 -7.15 -14.23
CA THR A 578 5.19 -7.43 -15.43
C THR A 578 5.26 -6.20 -16.33
N ALA A 579 6.33 -6.05 -17.09
CA ALA A 579 6.46 -5.06 -18.16
C ALA A 579 6.27 -5.76 -19.51
N THR A 580 5.31 -5.30 -20.32
CA THR A 580 5.18 -5.72 -21.73
C THR A 580 5.39 -4.54 -22.66
N ARG A 581 6.37 -4.66 -23.57
CA ARG A 581 6.67 -3.63 -24.56
C ARG A 581 5.42 -3.30 -25.41
N ALA A 582 5.10 -2.00 -25.54
CA ALA A 582 3.80 -1.54 -26.05
C ALA A 582 3.68 -1.54 -27.59
N ALA A 583 4.76 -1.81 -28.31
CA ALA A 583 4.80 -1.93 -29.76
C ALA A 583 5.86 -2.96 -30.17
N LEU A 584 5.60 -3.70 -31.26
CA LEU A 584 6.37 -4.88 -31.68
C LEU A 584 7.91 -4.72 -31.62
N PRO A 585 8.65 -5.77 -31.22
CA PRO A 585 8.18 -6.99 -30.55
C PRO A 585 7.43 -6.68 -29.24
N LEU A 586 6.39 -7.47 -28.93
CA LEU A 586 5.59 -7.31 -27.70
C LEU A 586 6.17 -8.17 -26.55
N ASP A 587 7.48 -8.04 -26.32
CA ASP A 587 8.19 -8.78 -25.28
C ASP A 587 7.60 -8.50 -23.89
N THR A 588 7.39 -9.54 -23.09
CA THR A 588 6.97 -9.45 -21.68
C THR A 588 8.05 -9.99 -20.75
N SER A 589 8.29 -9.28 -19.65
CA SER A 589 9.18 -9.64 -18.55
C SER A 589 8.68 -10.82 -17.70
N GLU A 590 9.58 -11.32 -16.85
CA GLU A 590 9.21 -12.05 -15.63
C GLU A 590 8.42 -11.16 -14.64
N PHE A 591 7.95 -11.73 -13.53
CA PHE A 591 7.29 -10.96 -12.46
C PHE A 591 8.29 -10.23 -11.57
N SER A 592 7.97 -8.99 -11.20
CA SER A 592 8.70 -8.20 -10.19
C SER A 592 8.81 -8.91 -8.85
N THR A 593 9.69 -8.40 -7.99
CA THR A 593 9.56 -8.62 -6.54
C THR A 593 8.17 -8.21 -6.05
N CYS A 594 7.68 -8.91 -5.02
CA CYS A 594 6.42 -8.57 -4.37
C CYS A 594 6.56 -7.34 -3.45
N VAL A 595 5.52 -6.50 -3.37
CA VAL A 595 5.37 -5.46 -2.32
C VAL A 595 4.06 -5.64 -1.55
N THR A 596 4.11 -5.47 -0.22
CA THR A 596 2.92 -5.62 0.64
C THR A 596 1.97 -4.42 0.49
N VAL A 597 0.68 -4.71 0.36
CA VAL A 597 -0.39 -3.71 0.33
C VAL A 597 -0.59 -3.12 1.73
N SER A 598 -0.47 -1.80 1.82
CA SER A 598 -0.78 -0.99 3.00
C SER A 598 -2.07 -0.18 2.78
N ASP A 599 -2.57 0.53 3.80
CA ASP A 599 -3.72 1.42 3.65
C ASP A 599 -3.28 2.77 3.03
N LEU A 600 -4.13 3.38 2.20
CA LEU A 600 -3.94 4.73 1.65
C LEU A 600 -4.59 5.82 2.53
N GLY A 601 -5.57 5.46 3.37
CA GLY A 601 -6.33 6.39 4.20
C GLY A 601 -7.35 7.24 3.43
N ILE A 602 -7.89 8.25 4.12
CA ILE A 602 -8.84 9.22 3.56
C ILE A 602 -8.04 10.40 2.96
N VAL A 603 -8.32 10.78 1.71
CA VAL A 603 -7.61 11.88 1.04
C VAL A 603 -8.58 12.99 0.65
N VAL A 604 -8.34 14.20 1.16
CA VAL A 604 -9.04 15.43 0.76
C VAL A 604 -8.45 15.94 -0.55
N ASP A 605 -9.24 16.00 -1.61
CA ASP A 605 -8.80 16.37 -2.96
C ASP A 605 -9.39 17.72 -3.46
N THR A 606 -10.27 18.36 -2.68
CA THR A 606 -10.96 19.60 -3.06
C THR A 606 -10.89 20.66 -1.96
N THR A 607 -10.91 21.95 -2.35
CA THR A 607 -11.07 23.07 -1.41
C THR A 607 -12.54 23.37 -1.06
N SER A 608 -13.48 22.67 -1.71
CA SER A 608 -14.92 22.82 -1.49
C SER A 608 -15.34 22.37 -0.09
N ASP A 609 -16.20 23.15 0.58
CA ASP A 609 -16.86 22.76 1.85
C ASP A 609 -18.21 22.04 1.63
N ALA A 610 -18.45 21.52 0.42
CA ALA A 610 -19.69 20.81 0.12
C ALA A 610 -19.90 19.59 1.02
N VAL A 611 -21.17 19.37 1.43
CA VAL A 611 -21.61 18.17 2.14
C VAL A 611 -21.71 17.02 1.14
N LEU A 612 -20.55 16.47 0.78
CA LEU A 612 -20.43 15.33 -0.12
C LEU A 612 -20.69 14.04 0.67
N SER A 613 -21.60 13.19 0.18
CA SER A 613 -22.15 12.07 0.94
C SER A 613 -21.20 10.89 1.14
N SER A 614 -19.99 10.95 0.58
CA SER A 614 -18.90 9.98 0.77
C SER A 614 -17.58 10.57 0.31
N CYS A 615 -16.51 10.29 1.06
CA CYS A 615 -15.15 10.26 0.51
C CYS A 615 -14.81 8.81 0.09
N ASN A 616 -13.80 8.63 -0.76
CA ASN A 616 -13.27 7.32 -1.18
C ASN A 616 -14.33 6.32 -1.71
N THR A 617 -15.31 6.78 -2.50
CA THR A 617 -16.20 5.88 -3.26
C THR A 617 -16.10 6.19 -4.75
N ALA A 618 -16.27 5.19 -5.62
CA ALA A 618 -16.20 5.33 -7.07
C ALA A 618 -17.32 6.18 -7.72
N VAL A 619 -18.08 6.93 -6.91
CA VAL A 619 -19.15 7.86 -7.33
C VAL A 619 -18.94 9.28 -6.78
N ALA A 620 -17.96 9.48 -5.89
CA ALA A 620 -17.57 10.80 -5.42
C ALA A 620 -16.62 11.44 -6.45
N ALA A 621 -16.95 12.64 -6.93
CA ALA A 621 -16.10 13.41 -7.86
C ALA A 621 -15.06 14.28 -7.13
N ASP A 622 -15.27 14.49 -5.83
CA ASP A 622 -14.44 15.25 -4.89
C ASP A 622 -14.60 14.64 -3.48
N CYS A 623 -13.64 14.83 -2.60
CA CYS A 623 -13.67 14.59 -1.15
C CYS A 623 -13.29 15.87 -0.40
N SER A 624 -14.26 16.50 0.26
CA SER A 624 -14.05 17.69 1.11
C SER A 624 -13.51 17.32 2.48
N LEU A 625 -12.81 18.23 3.18
CA LEU A 625 -12.40 18.02 4.57
C LEU A 625 -13.60 17.72 5.49
N ARG A 626 -14.75 18.35 5.21
CA ARG A 626 -16.04 18.04 5.86
C ARG A 626 -16.46 16.58 5.62
N GLY A 627 -16.39 16.10 4.37
CA GLY A 627 -16.64 14.70 4.03
C GLY A 627 -15.67 13.74 4.70
N ALA A 628 -14.37 14.09 4.74
CA ALA A 628 -13.32 13.28 5.33
C ALA A 628 -13.51 13.10 6.85
N ILE A 629 -13.73 14.18 7.60
CA ILE A 629 -14.04 14.10 9.04
C ILE A 629 -15.34 13.32 9.27
N THR A 630 -16.36 13.53 8.42
CA THR A 630 -17.62 12.78 8.50
C THR A 630 -17.42 11.27 8.28
N LYS A 631 -16.51 10.86 7.37
CA LYS A 631 -16.14 9.45 7.16
C LYS A 631 -15.30 8.89 8.32
N ALA A 632 -14.35 9.66 8.86
CA ALA A 632 -13.54 9.21 9.99
C ALA A 632 -14.39 8.96 11.25
N ASN A 633 -15.37 9.82 11.50
CA ASN A 633 -16.33 9.67 12.61
C ASN A 633 -17.22 8.40 12.52
N LEU A 634 -17.22 7.68 11.39
CA LEU A 634 -17.95 6.42 11.23
C LEU A 634 -17.12 5.16 11.56
N ASP A 635 -15.80 5.29 11.69
CA ASP A 635 -14.94 4.18 12.11
C ASP A 635 -14.65 4.25 13.63
N ALA A 636 -14.26 3.12 14.22
CA ALA A 636 -13.79 3.06 15.61
C ALA A 636 -12.27 2.83 15.68
N ALA A 637 -11.62 2.49 14.56
CA ALA A 637 -10.18 2.54 14.40
C ALA A 637 -9.68 3.98 14.23
N ALA A 638 -8.37 4.19 14.36
CA ALA A 638 -7.76 5.50 14.15
C ALA A 638 -7.56 5.77 12.64
N ASP A 639 -8.39 6.64 12.07
CA ASP A 639 -8.36 7.00 10.64
C ASP A 639 -7.21 8.01 10.35
N VAL A 640 -6.75 8.08 9.10
CA VAL A 640 -5.80 9.11 8.63
C VAL A 640 -6.47 9.94 7.54
N ILE A 641 -6.48 11.26 7.72
CA ILE A 641 -6.94 12.25 6.75
C ILE A 641 -5.73 13.01 6.19
N GLY A 642 -5.33 12.65 4.98
CA GLY A 642 -4.36 13.39 4.17
C GLY A 642 -5.02 14.38 3.20
N PHE A 643 -4.19 15.12 2.47
CA PHE A 643 -4.58 16.11 1.47
C PHE A 643 -3.80 15.88 0.17
N GLY A 644 -4.52 15.87 -0.95
CA GLY A 644 -3.99 15.67 -2.30
C GLY A 644 -4.59 16.65 -3.31
N ILE A 645 -4.92 17.86 -2.86
CA ILE A 645 -5.69 18.85 -3.63
C ILE A 645 -4.88 19.32 -4.85
N PRO A 646 -5.39 19.19 -6.08
CA PRO A 646 -4.68 19.60 -7.29
C PRO A 646 -4.93 21.09 -7.62
N GLY A 647 -3.93 21.74 -8.23
CA GLY A 647 -4.13 23.06 -8.87
C GLY A 647 -4.35 24.25 -7.94
N CYS A 648 -3.92 24.16 -6.68
CA CYS A 648 -4.17 25.19 -5.66
C CYS A 648 -3.62 26.59 -6.04
N PRO A 649 -4.44 27.67 -6.00
CA PRO A 649 -4.01 29.03 -6.32
C PRO A 649 -2.80 29.50 -5.51
N ALA A 650 -1.85 30.18 -6.17
CA ALA A 650 -0.59 30.65 -5.57
C ALA A 650 0.25 29.56 -4.85
N GLY A 651 -0.07 28.27 -5.03
CA GLY A 651 0.58 27.18 -4.31
C GLY A 651 0.15 27.07 -2.84
N VAL A 652 -1.09 27.47 -2.50
CA VAL A 652 -1.75 27.26 -1.20
C VAL A 652 -3.20 26.85 -1.41
N CYS A 653 -3.65 25.81 -0.72
CA CYS A 653 -4.99 25.26 -0.81
C CYS A 653 -5.86 25.79 0.35
N THR A 654 -6.46 26.98 0.15
CA THR A 654 -7.38 27.56 1.15
C THR A 654 -8.75 26.87 1.09
N ILE A 655 -9.14 26.22 2.19
CA ILE A 655 -10.48 25.71 2.47
C ILE A 655 -11.20 26.79 3.28
N THR A 656 -12.38 27.21 2.82
CA THR A 656 -13.21 28.22 3.52
C THR A 656 -14.53 27.59 3.93
N PRO A 657 -14.67 27.10 5.18
CA PRO A 657 -15.92 26.50 5.62
C PRO A 657 -17.08 27.50 5.59
N ALA A 658 -18.25 27.07 5.10
CA ALA A 658 -19.50 27.83 5.08
C ALA A 658 -20.37 27.59 6.33
N SER A 659 -19.91 26.71 7.22
CA SER A 659 -20.49 26.39 8.52
C SER A 659 -19.43 25.69 9.38
N ALA A 660 -19.66 25.51 10.69
CA ALA A 660 -18.81 24.69 11.55
C ALA A 660 -18.46 23.34 10.91
N LEU A 661 -17.17 22.97 10.89
CA LEU A 661 -16.74 21.64 10.49
C LEU A 661 -17.31 20.58 11.47
N PRO A 662 -17.49 19.32 11.04
CA PRO A 662 -18.03 18.29 11.92
C PRO A 662 -17.11 18.09 13.14
N THR A 663 -17.70 17.93 14.33
CA THR A 663 -16.95 17.57 15.54
C THR A 663 -16.23 16.24 15.32
N ILE A 664 -14.95 16.18 15.68
CA ILE A 664 -14.16 14.94 15.64
C ILE A 664 -14.55 14.09 16.84
N THR A 665 -15.26 12.98 16.60
CA THR A 665 -15.81 12.08 17.62
C THR A 665 -15.05 10.76 17.75
N GLN A 666 -14.18 10.45 16.78
CA GLN A 666 -13.36 9.24 16.75
C GLN A 666 -11.86 9.61 16.60
N PRO A 667 -10.92 8.72 16.98
CA PRO A 667 -9.48 8.99 16.87
C PRO A 667 -9.10 9.20 15.40
N VAL A 668 -8.38 10.29 15.10
CA VAL A 668 -7.99 10.62 13.73
C VAL A 668 -6.67 11.39 13.67
N THR A 669 -5.86 11.13 12.64
CA THR A 669 -4.72 11.98 12.28
C THR A 669 -5.07 12.83 11.07
N ILE A 670 -5.19 14.16 11.25
CA ILE A 670 -5.34 15.13 10.16
C ILE A 670 -3.96 15.72 9.85
N ASP A 671 -3.47 15.50 8.63
CA ASP A 671 -2.08 15.79 8.27
C ASP A 671 -1.94 16.65 7.01
N GLY A 672 -1.91 17.97 7.18
CA GLY A 672 -1.65 18.93 6.12
C GLY A 672 -0.25 18.83 5.47
N THR A 673 0.69 18.09 6.07
CA THR A 673 2.04 17.88 5.48
C THR A 673 2.04 16.88 4.33
N THR A 674 0.95 16.13 4.12
CA THR A 674 0.76 15.24 2.97
C THR A 674 0.50 15.99 1.65
N GLN A 675 0.05 17.25 1.71
CA GLN A 675 -0.21 18.05 0.52
C GLN A 675 1.08 18.30 -0.28
N ALA A 676 1.03 18.08 -1.60
CA ALA A 676 2.18 18.23 -2.48
C ALA A 676 2.84 19.61 -2.35
N GLY A 677 4.14 19.63 -2.03
CA GLY A 677 4.93 20.84 -1.82
C GLY A 677 4.85 21.42 -0.40
N ALA A 678 4.24 20.72 0.56
CA ALA A 678 4.33 21.07 1.97
C ALA A 678 5.68 20.65 2.58
N LEU A 679 6.19 21.43 3.53
CA LEU A 679 7.39 21.11 4.31
C LEU A 679 7.12 21.39 5.79
N ALA A 680 7.40 20.41 6.66
CA ALA A 680 7.39 20.60 8.11
C ALA A 680 8.64 21.39 8.56
N ASN A 681 8.55 22.06 9.72
CA ASN A 681 9.69 22.81 10.25
C ASN A 681 10.88 21.88 10.59
N THR A 682 12.08 22.25 10.14
CA THR A 682 13.35 21.57 10.46
C THR A 682 14.26 22.41 11.35
N ASN A 683 13.99 23.71 11.54
CA ASN A 683 14.80 24.58 12.37
C ASN A 683 14.73 24.23 13.87
N SER A 684 15.90 24.32 14.52
CA SER A 684 16.06 24.14 15.97
C SER A 684 15.38 25.25 16.79
N THR A 685 15.29 25.09 18.11
CA THR A 685 14.56 26.03 18.98
C THR A 685 15.19 27.41 19.10
N SER A 686 16.49 27.56 18.82
CA SER A 686 17.19 28.84 18.74
C SER A 686 16.93 29.62 17.43
N ALA A 687 16.04 29.14 16.58
CA ALA A 687 15.66 29.77 15.32
C ALA A 687 14.14 29.78 15.14
N GLY A 688 13.66 30.70 14.28
CA GLY A 688 12.27 30.73 13.81
C GLY A 688 11.92 29.52 12.94
N LEU A 689 10.64 29.35 12.66
CA LEU A 689 10.08 28.25 11.90
C LEU A 689 10.33 28.42 10.39
N ASN A 690 10.72 27.35 9.71
CA ASN A 690 10.88 27.30 8.25
C ASN A 690 9.82 26.40 7.56
N ALA A 691 8.71 26.09 8.24
CA ALA A 691 7.63 25.29 7.67
C ALA A 691 7.00 26.00 6.47
N ALA A 692 6.81 25.27 5.37
CA ALA A 692 6.06 25.72 4.20
C ALA A 692 4.71 25.00 4.20
N LEU A 693 3.77 25.47 5.04
CA LEU A 693 2.44 24.88 5.13
C LEU A 693 1.61 25.17 3.86
N LYS A 694 0.68 24.27 3.53
CA LYS A 694 -0.06 24.30 2.25
C LYS A 694 -1.58 24.25 2.36
N ILE A 695 -2.12 23.89 3.51
CA ILE A 695 -3.56 23.89 3.77
C ILE A 695 -3.89 25.05 4.70
N GLU A 696 -4.75 25.97 4.26
CA GLU A 696 -5.30 27.03 5.10
C GLU A 696 -6.79 26.74 5.37
N LEU A 697 -7.17 26.64 6.65
CA LEU A 697 -8.55 26.66 7.10
C LEU A 697 -8.90 28.11 7.45
N ASN A 698 -9.74 28.73 6.61
CA ASN A 698 -10.10 30.13 6.68
C ASN A 698 -11.53 30.28 7.23
N GLY A 699 -11.66 30.72 8.48
CA GLY A 699 -12.94 30.75 9.20
C GLY A 699 -13.92 31.87 8.83
N THR A 700 -13.56 32.77 7.90
CA THR A 700 -14.35 33.99 7.59
C THR A 700 -15.82 33.75 7.21
N SER A 701 -16.14 32.59 6.66
CA SER A 701 -17.51 32.22 6.25
C SER A 701 -18.17 31.16 7.16
N ALA A 702 -17.48 30.71 8.22
CA ALA A 702 -17.90 29.55 9.01
C ALA A 702 -19.05 29.85 9.99
N GLY A 703 -19.31 31.12 10.28
CA GLY A 703 -20.39 31.58 11.17
C GLY A 703 -19.89 32.06 12.55
N ALA A 704 -20.76 32.75 13.29
CA ALA A 704 -20.44 33.30 14.60
C ALA A 704 -20.32 32.20 15.68
N GLY A 705 -19.35 32.32 16.59
CA GLY A 705 -19.12 31.36 17.69
C GLY A 705 -18.50 30.03 17.25
N VAL A 706 -18.12 29.89 15.98
CA VAL A 706 -17.60 28.66 15.38
C VAL A 706 -16.10 28.55 15.54
N ASN A 707 -15.63 27.39 15.99
CA ASN A 707 -14.21 27.02 16.08
C ASN A 707 -13.68 26.51 14.74
N GLY A 708 -12.35 26.56 14.55
CA GLY A 708 -11.69 25.94 13.38
C GLY A 708 -11.83 24.42 13.38
N LEU A 709 -11.41 23.78 14.48
CA LEU A 709 -11.63 22.36 14.74
C LEU A 709 -12.18 22.16 16.16
N THR A 710 -13.00 21.12 16.36
CA THR A 710 -13.51 20.73 17.68
C THR A 710 -13.36 19.23 17.86
N ILE A 711 -12.62 18.82 18.88
CA ILE A 711 -12.25 17.43 19.15
C ILE A 711 -12.90 16.98 20.46
N THR A 712 -13.77 15.99 20.35
CA THR A 712 -14.34 15.23 21.49
C THR A 712 -13.72 13.85 21.64
N ALA A 713 -13.07 13.36 20.57
CA ALA A 713 -12.23 12.17 20.56
C ALA A 713 -10.97 12.31 21.42
N GLY A 714 -10.27 11.19 21.62
CA GLY A 714 -8.96 11.13 22.23
C GLY A 714 -7.96 10.39 21.34
N ASN A 715 -6.67 10.61 21.59
CA ASN A 715 -5.56 10.10 20.77
C ASN A 715 -5.55 10.64 19.31
N SER A 716 -6.24 11.76 19.03
CA SER A 716 -6.23 12.39 17.71
C SER A 716 -5.01 13.31 17.52
N THR A 717 -4.54 13.46 16.29
CA THR A 717 -3.45 14.37 15.91
C THR A 717 -3.93 15.36 14.86
N VAL A 718 -3.62 16.65 15.03
CA VAL A 718 -3.79 17.70 14.02
C VAL A 718 -2.44 18.31 13.72
N ARG A 719 -1.97 18.21 12.48
CA ARG A 719 -0.68 18.78 12.06
C ARG A 719 -0.63 19.38 10.66
N GLY A 720 0.29 20.32 10.47
CA GLY A 720 0.62 20.91 9.16
C GLY A 720 -0.44 21.86 8.59
N LEU A 721 -1.36 22.36 9.41
CA LEU A 721 -2.44 23.26 9.00
C LEU A 721 -2.16 24.71 9.38
N VAL A 722 -2.66 25.65 8.57
CA VAL A 722 -2.87 27.04 8.97
C VAL A 722 -4.33 27.19 9.37
N ILE A 723 -4.65 27.71 10.55
CA ILE A 723 -6.02 27.79 11.10
C ILE A 723 -6.27 29.22 11.61
N ASN A 724 -7.05 30.00 10.86
CA ASN A 724 -7.18 31.44 11.11
C ASN A 724 -8.58 31.98 10.85
N ARG A 725 -8.86 33.19 11.34
CA ARG A 725 -10.11 33.94 11.12
C ARG A 725 -11.41 33.23 11.53
N PHE A 726 -11.36 32.22 12.40
CA PHE A 726 -12.58 31.62 12.98
C PHE A 726 -13.16 32.53 14.06
N ALA A 727 -14.49 32.55 14.20
CA ALA A 727 -15.18 33.47 15.11
C ALA A 727 -15.15 33.04 16.59
N ASN A 728 -14.36 32.02 16.93
CA ASN A 728 -14.15 31.51 18.28
C ASN A 728 -12.73 30.93 18.39
N HIS A 729 -12.52 29.71 18.92
CA HIS A 729 -11.18 29.13 19.07
C HIS A 729 -10.63 28.58 17.73
N GLY A 730 -9.30 28.62 17.54
CA GLY A 730 -8.65 27.93 16.43
C GLY A 730 -8.84 26.40 16.51
N THR A 731 -8.50 25.80 17.65
CA THR A 731 -8.80 24.38 17.96
C THR A 731 -9.33 24.24 19.39
N LEU A 732 -10.45 23.52 19.55
CA LEU A 732 -11.06 23.21 20.84
C LEU A 732 -10.93 21.72 21.18
N LEU A 733 -10.34 21.38 22.32
CA LEU A 733 -10.22 20.03 22.87
C LEU A 733 -11.19 19.89 24.07
N SER A 734 -12.19 19.01 23.97
CA SER A 734 -13.40 19.11 24.79
C SER A 734 -13.57 18.04 25.89
N THR A 735 -13.43 16.75 25.55
CA THR A 735 -13.90 15.66 26.44
C THR A 735 -12.95 14.49 26.63
N ALA A 736 -12.38 13.93 25.58
CA ALA A 736 -11.36 12.88 25.71
C ALA A 736 -9.96 13.47 25.47
N GLY A 737 -8.96 12.77 26.00
CA GLY A 737 -7.59 13.28 26.18
C GLY A 737 -6.57 12.73 25.19
N ASN A 738 -5.29 12.97 25.50
CA ASN A 738 -4.13 12.49 24.74
C ASN A 738 -4.09 12.95 23.27
N ASN A 739 -4.63 14.12 22.95
CA ASN A 739 -4.57 14.66 21.59
C ASN A 739 -3.29 15.47 21.35
N SER A 740 -2.78 15.45 20.12
CA SER A 740 -1.62 16.24 19.69
C SER A 740 -2.03 17.36 18.74
N VAL A 741 -1.66 18.59 19.07
CA VAL A 741 -1.72 19.75 18.16
C VAL A 741 -0.28 20.15 17.87
N ALA A 742 0.21 19.88 16.66
CA ALA A 742 1.65 19.93 16.34
C ALA A 742 1.94 20.51 14.95
N GLY A 743 2.90 21.43 14.82
CA GLY A 743 3.35 21.93 13.51
C GLY A 743 2.30 22.76 12.76
N ASN A 744 1.37 23.40 13.47
CA ASN A 744 0.31 24.24 12.90
C ASN A 744 0.61 25.73 13.11
N TYR A 745 0.10 26.58 12.22
CA TYR A 745 0.08 28.04 12.39
C TYR A 745 -1.35 28.48 12.72
N VAL A 746 -1.59 29.03 13.91
CA VAL A 746 -2.94 29.31 14.43
C VAL A 746 -3.07 30.79 14.78
N GLY A 747 -3.96 31.47 14.05
CA GLY A 747 -4.21 32.92 14.15
C GLY A 747 -3.37 33.78 13.19
N THR A 748 -2.53 33.19 12.34
CA THR A 748 -1.62 33.93 11.46
C THR A 748 -1.80 33.62 9.96
N SER A 749 -1.05 34.33 9.13
CA SER A 749 -0.87 34.04 7.70
C SER A 749 -0.18 32.69 7.45
N VAL A 750 -0.23 32.23 6.20
CA VAL A 750 0.46 31.01 5.75
C VAL A 750 1.99 31.12 5.82
N ALA A 751 2.53 32.35 5.80
CA ALA A 751 3.94 32.62 6.07
C ALA A 751 4.22 32.87 7.57
N GLY A 752 3.18 32.96 8.41
CA GLY A 752 3.27 33.29 9.84
C GLY A 752 3.78 34.71 10.12
N ASP A 753 3.61 35.64 9.17
CA ASP A 753 4.18 37.00 9.17
C ASP A 753 3.16 38.13 9.39
N ALA A 754 1.86 37.79 9.43
CA ALA A 754 0.78 38.74 9.70
C ALA A 754 -0.29 38.12 10.59
N ASP A 755 -0.84 38.94 11.49
CA ASP A 755 -2.04 38.64 12.29
C ASP A 755 -3.27 38.47 11.39
N LEU A 756 -3.96 37.34 11.57
CA LEU A 756 -5.23 36.98 10.97
C LEU A 756 -6.09 36.21 12.01
N GLY A 757 -6.09 36.70 13.25
CA GLY A 757 -6.53 36.04 14.47
C GLY A 757 -7.82 35.23 14.43
N ASN A 758 -7.87 34.20 15.28
CA ASN A 758 -9.15 33.60 15.69
C ASN A 758 -9.79 34.48 16.78
N GLY A 759 -11.12 34.48 16.86
CA GLY A 759 -11.89 35.43 17.67
C GLY A 759 -11.79 35.27 19.20
N VAL A 760 -11.29 34.12 19.66
CA VAL A 760 -10.91 33.87 21.06
C VAL A 760 -9.52 33.22 21.06
N ASP A 761 -9.36 31.99 21.55
CA ASP A 761 -8.03 31.39 21.76
C ASP A 761 -7.45 30.68 20.52
N GLY A 762 -6.13 30.56 20.45
CA GLY A 762 -5.47 29.69 19.48
C GLY A 762 -5.83 28.22 19.69
N VAL A 763 -5.48 27.68 20.87
CA VAL A 763 -5.88 26.33 21.31
C VAL A 763 -6.53 26.40 22.69
N HIS A 764 -7.75 25.88 22.84
CA HIS A 764 -8.45 25.82 24.12
C HIS A 764 -8.69 24.37 24.54
N VAL A 765 -8.35 24.05 25.80
CA VAL A 765 -8.51 22.73 26.42
C VAL A 765 -9.51 22.84 27.57
N LEU A 766 -10.70 22.25 27.42
CA LEU A 766 -11.76 22.26 28.43
C LEU A 766 -11.51 21.21 29.52
N SER A 767 -12.19 21.38 30.66
CA SER A 767 -12.06 20.62 31.90
C SER A 767 -12.24 19.08 31.78
N GLY A 768 -12.72 18.56 30.65
CA GLY A 768 -12.76 17.12 30.39
C GLY A 768 -11.44 16.55 29.84
N SER A 769 -10.67 17.35 29.10
CA SER A 769 -9.60 16.86 28.22
C SER A 769 -8.21 17.00 28.87
N GLY A 770 -7.68 15.89 29.39
CA GLY A 770 -6.32 15.81 29.96
C GLY A 770 -5.31 15.11 29.05
N GLY A 771 -4.03 15.14 29.41
CA GLY A 771 -2.98 14.40 28.69
C GLY A 771 -2.61 14.94 27.31
N ASN A 772 -3.16 16.09 26.89
CA ASN A 772 -2.93 16.63 25.55
C ASN A 772 -1.52 17.23 25.41
N CYS A 773 -1.02 17.26 24.18
CA CYS A 773 0.33 17.67 23.82
C CYS A 773 0.27 18.77 22.75
N ILE A 774 0.56 20.01 23.16
CA ILE A 774 0.54 21.19 22.30
C ILE A 774 1.98 21.55 21.95
N GLY A 775 2.36 21.32 20.68
CA GLY A 775 3.69 21.55 20.13
C GLY A 775 4.61 20.33 20.12
N GLY A 776 4.06 19.16 20.48
CA GLY A 776 4.73 17.86 20.40
C GLY A 776 3.82 16.78 19.82
N LEU A 777 4.41 15.64 19.47
CA LEU A 777 3.69 14.45 19.02
C LEU A 777 3.63 13.42 20.17
N ILE A 778 2.43 12.91 20.47
CA ILE A 778 2.25 11.80 21.40
C ILE A 778 2.60 10.49 20.68
N VAL A 779 3.74 9.91 21.06
CA VAL A 779 4.18 8.59 20.59
C VAL A 779 4.23 7.66 21.80
N THR A 780 3.57 6.51 21.73
CA THR A 780 3.48 5.55 22.86
C THR A 780 3.05 6.21 24.20
N SER A 781 2.07 7.12 24.15
CA SER A 781 1.59 7.94 25.29
C SER A 781 2.60 8.95 25.87
N VAL A 782 3.68 9.27 25.16
CA VAL A 782 4.69 10.27 25.57
C VAL A 782 4.68 11.47 24.61
N CYS A 783 4.36 12.65 25.15
CA CYS A 783 4.43 13.94 24.44
C CYS A 783 5.88 14.31 24.13
N THR A 784 6.27 14.16 22.87
CA THR A 784 7.65 14.35 22.39
C THR A 784 7.74 15.62 21.54
N ALA A 785 8.46 16.63 22.03
CA ALA A 785 8.74 17.85 21.27
C ALA A 785 9.78 17.59 20.16
N SER A 786 9.62 18.24 19.01
CA SER A 786 10.55 18.15 17.87
C SER A 786 10.41 19.38 16.97
N PRO A 787 11.40 19.70 16.11
CA PRO A 787 11.30 20.80 15.15
C PRO A 787 9.99 20.77 14.35
N ALA A 788 9.60 19.61 13.83
CA ALA A 788 8.41 19.46 13.00
C ALA A 788 7.08 19.63 13.77
N ALA A 789 7.11 19.56 15.10
CA ALA A 789 5.93 19.63 15.95
C ALA A 789 5.66 21.03 16.55
N ARG A 790 6.60 21.98 16.45
CA ARG A 790 6.44 23.34 16.99
C ARG A 790 5.27 24.08 16.32
N ASN A 791 4.26 24.52 17.09
CA ASN A 791 3.23 25.41 16.55
C ASN A 791 3.67 26.89 16.61
N LEU A 792 2.99 27.71 15.81
CA LEU A 792 2.93 29.16 15.91
C LEU A 792 1.52 29.55 16.38
N LEU A 793 1.37 30.15 17.56
CA LEU A 793 0.06 30.47 18.16
C LEU A 793 0.02 31.98 18.51
N SER A 794 -0.34 32.79 17.52
CA SER A 794 -0.11 34.24 17.51
C SER A 794 -1.27 34.98 16.84
N GLY A 795 -1.50 36.25 17.17
CA GLY A 795 -2.61 37.07 16.66
C GLY A 795 -4.01 36.74 17.19
N ASN A 796 -4.16 35.76 18.10
CA ASN A 796 -5.49 35.33 18.54
C ASN A 796 -6.10 36.34 19.53
N ASN A 797 -7.40 36.62 19.39
CA ASN A 797 -8.14 37.65 20.13
C ASN A 797 -8.53 37.23 21.57
N ASN A 798 -7.74 36.33 22.17
CA ASN A 798 -7.64 36.12 23.61
C ASN A 798 -6.29 35.47 23.94
N ASP A 799 -6.22 34.18 24.30
CA ASP A 799 -4.99 33.51 24.73
C ASP A 799 -4.41 32.63 23.60
N GLY A 800 -3.07 32.52 23.49
CA GLY A 800 -2.43 31.61 22.53
C GLY A 800 -2.74 30.14 22.81
N VAL A 801 -2.62 29.74 24.08
CA VAL A 801 -3.11 28.48 24.64
C VAL A 801 -3.91 28.74 25.92
N LYS A 802 -5.06 28.08 26.08
CA LYS A 802 -5.89 28.13 27.27
C LYS A 802 -6.21 26.74 27.81
N ILE A 803 -6.06 26.52 29.11
CA ILE A 803 -6.22 25.22 29.76
C ILE A 803 -7.09 25.33 31.01
N GLU A 804 -8.21 24.60 31.05
CA GLU A 804 -9.04 24.43 32.26
C GLU A 804 -8.63 23.22 33.12
N SER A 805 -9.35 22.96 34.21
CA SER A 805 -9.08 21.88 35.18
C SER A 805 -9.34 20.47 34.62
N ALA A 806 -8.32 19.86 34.03
CA ALA A 806 -8.37 18.54 33.41
C ALA A 806 -8.02 17.36 34.36
N PRO A 807 -8.45 16.11 34.07
CA PRO A 807 -8.20 14.95 34.94
C PRO A 807 -6.76 14.37 34.84
N THR A 808 -5.97 14.77 33.84
CA THR A 808 -4.56 14.39 33.67
C THR A 808 -3.75 15.53 33.05
N PRO A 809 -2.44 15.65 33.35
CA PRO A 809 -1.62 16.80 32.94
C PRO A 809 -1.64 17.11 31.44
N ASN A 810 -1.92 18.35 31.07
CA ASN A 810 -1.67 18.84 29.70
C ASN A 810 -0.25 19.42 29.58
N LEU A 811 0.34 19.28 28.40
CA LEU A 811 1.75 19.55 28.14
C LEU A 811 1.90 20.52 26.96
N VAL A 812 2.45 21.71 27.20
CA VAL A 812 2.69 22.75 26.18
C VAL A 812 4.19 22.88 25.96
N LYS A 813 4.70 22.48 24.80
CA LYS A 813 6.14 22.34 24.54
C LYS A 813 6.55 22.82 23.15
N GLY A 814 7.67 23.51 23.02
CA GLY A 814 8.31 23.83 21.73
C GLY A 814 7.68 24.98 20.93
N ASN A 815 6.54 25.55 21.36
CA ASN A 815 5.76 26.51 20.57
C ASN A 815 6.40 27.90 20.51
N ILE A 816 6.00 28.70 19.51
CA ILE A 816 6.19 30.15 19.48
C ILE A 816 4.81 30.79 19.66
N MET A 817 4.66 31.71 20.61
CA MET A 817 3.37 32.28 21.01
C MET A 817 3.46 33.81 21.15
N GLY A 818 2.70 34.53 20.32
CA GLY A 818 2.67 35.99 20.25
C GLY A 818 3.75 36.64 19.39
N LEU A 819 4.55 35.86 18.64
CA LEU A 819 5.52 36.35 17.66
C LEU A 819 5.19 35.87 16.24
N ASN A 820 5.88 36.42 15.24
CA ASN A 820 5.92 35.90 13.88
C ASN A 820 6.65 34.53 13.77
N ALA A 821 6.53 33.86 12.62
CA ALA A 821 7.20 32.59 12.35
C ALA A 821 8.73 32.68 12.50
N ALA A 822 9.34 33.80 12.10
CA ALA A 822 10.76 34.06 12.28
C ALA A 822 11.18 34.18 13.77
N GLY A 823 10.23 34.36 14.68
CA GLY A 823 10.44 34.46 16.12
C GLY A 823 11.15 35.75 16.54
N ASN A 824 11.05 36.81 15.73
CA ASN A 824 11.85 38.03 15.85
C ASN A 824 11.06 39.34 15.72
N ALA A 825 9.74 39.27 15.50
CA ALA A 825 8.83 40.41 15.55
C ALA A 825 7.50 40.01 16.19
N ASP A 826 6.87 41.00 16.81
CA ASP A 826 5.60 40.92 17.51
C ASP A 826 4.42 40.54 16.57
N LEU A 827 3.60 39.59 17.00
CA LEU A 827 2.25 39.29 16.53
C LEU A 827 1.41 38.80 17.73
N GLY A 828 1.34 39.62 18.78
CA GLY A 828 0.76 39.26 20.08
C GLY A 828 -0.62 38.60 20.02
N ASN A 829 -0.91 37.72 20.98
CA ASN A 829 -2.30 37.39 21.32
C ASN A 829 -2.82 38.47 22.29
N THR A 830 -4.10 38.83 22.20
CA THR A 830 -4.64 40.03 22.89
C THR A 830 -4.85 39.88 24.40
N SER A 831 -4.41 38.77 24.98
CA SER A 831 -4.37 38.49 26.42
C SER A 831 -3.05 37.82 26.78
N SER A 832 -3.01 36.47 26.83
CA SER A 832 -1.85 35.73 27.31
C SER A 832 -1.23 34.85 26.23
N GLY A 833 0.07 34.61 26.30
CA GLY A 833 0.68 33.52 25.53
C GLY A 833 0.13 32.15 25.98
N VAL A 834 0.06 31.94 27.30
CA VAL A 834 -0.63 30.79 27.92
C VAL A 834 -1.48 31.24 29.11
N ALA A 835 -2.71 30.75 29.21
CA ALA A 835 -3.59 30.90 30.38
C ALA A 835 -3.96 29.53 30.98
N ILE A 836 -3.82 29.38 32.30
CA ILE A 836 -4.07 28.16 33.06
C ILE A 836 -5.09 28.43 34.17
N LEU A 837 -6.22 27.73 34.12
CA LEU A 837 -7.34 27.77 35.07
C LEU A 837 -7.53 26.40 35.77
N GLY A 838 -6.48 25.59 35.80
CA GLY A 838 -6.52 24.19 36.20
C GLY A 838 -5.18 23.66 36.69
N SER A 839 -5.21 22.75 37.66
CA SER A 839 -4.00 22.26 38.33
C SER A 839 -3.24 21.20 37.51
N VAL A 840 -1.97 20.99 37.86
CA VAL A 840 -1.09 19.89 37.38
C VAL A 840 -0.76 19.91 35.87
N ASN A 841 -0.56 21.08 35.26
CA ASN A 841 -0.13 21.20 33.85
C ASN A 841 1.36 21.58 33.72
N THR A 842 1.99 21.27 32.58
CA THR A 842 3.41 21.59 32.33
C THR A 842 3.63 22.45 31.10
N ILE A 843 4.23 23.61 31.29
CA ILE A 843 4.65 24.54 30.23
C ILE A 843 6.17 24.45 30.05
N GLY A 844 6.61 23.85 28.96
CA GLY A 844 8.01 23.67 28.60
C GLY A 844 8.62 22.38 29.15
N GLY A 845 9.90 22.44 29.48
CA GLY A 845 10.69 21.31 29.96
C GLY A 845 12.18 21.65 30.08
N THR A 846 12.95 20.74 30.66
CA THR A 846 14.41 20.91 30.85
C THR A 846 15.23 20.63 29.58
N ALA A 847 14.62 20.03 28.55
CA ALA A 847 15.25 19.81 27.26
C ALA A 847 15.09 21.05 26.36
N ALA A 848 16.13 21.44 25.63
CA ALA A 848 16.09 22.61 24.74
C ALA A 848 15.03 22.52 23.62
N ALA A 849 14.54 21.32 23.29
CA ALA A 849 13.43 21.11 22.35
C ALA A 849 12.04 21.37 22.95
N ASP A 850 11.89 21.26 24.28
CA ASP A 850 10.62 21.49 24.98
C ASP A 850 10.32 22.98 25.18
N ARG A 851 11.33 23.87 25.08
CA ARG A 851 11.22 25.31 25.27
C ARG A 851 10.13 25.95 24.41
N ASN A 852 9.18 26.64 25.06
CA ASN A 852 8.33 27.61 24.37
C ASN A 852 8.98 28.99 24.34
N ILE A 853 8.62 29.80 23.35
CA ILE A 853 8.92 31.25 23.25
C ILE A 853 7.59 31.99 23.40
N ILE A 854 7.47 32.88 24.39
CA ILE A 854 6.18 33.43 24.86
C ILE A 854 6.29 34.95 25.07
N SER A 855 6.01 35.70 24.02
CA SER A 855 6.49 37.09 23.85
C SER A 855 5.51 37.91 23.02
N GLY A 856 5.54 39.25 23.13
CA GLY A 856 4.64 40.16 22.37
C GLY A 856 3.16 40.18 22.79
N ASN A 857 2.72 39.37 23.76
CA ASN A 857 1.29 39.29 24.12
C ASN A 857 0.83 40.52 24.91
N ASP A 858 -0.42 40.95 24.71
CA ASP A 858 -0.98 42.22 25.20
C ASP A 858 -1.19 42.30 26.73
N LEU A 859 -0.99 41.21 27.47
CA LEU A 859 -0.98 41.21 28.93
C LEU A 859 0.16 40.35 29.48
N TYR A 860 0.12 39.04 29.25
CA TYR A 860 0.92 38.09 30.02
C TYR A 860 1.68 37.11 29.12
N GLY A 861 2.91 36.76 29.50
CA GLY A 861 3.53 35.55 28.96
C GLY A 861 2.73 34.33 29.40
N ILE A 862 2.68 34.09 30.72
CA ILE A 862 1.90 33.02 31.34
C ILE A 862 1.02 33.58 32.46
N TYR A 863 -0.28 33.26 32.44
CA TYR A 863 -1.23 33.48 33.51
C TYR A 863 -1.67 32.17 34.15
N ILE A 864 -1.63 32.10 35.48
CA ILE A 864 -2.11 30.96 36.28
C ILE A 864 -3.11 31.52 37.29
N ASN A 865 -4.36 31.06 37.26
CA ASN A 865 -5.44 31.53 38.13
C ASN A 865 -6.01 30.37 38.95
N ALA A 866 -6.05 30.53 40.27
CA ALA A 866 -6.66 29.60 41.23
C ALA A 866 -6.29 28.12 40.98
N ALA A 867 -5.03 27.86 40.66
CA ALA A 867 -4.55 26.55 40.24
C ALA A 867 -3.19 26.25 40.85
N GLY A 868 -2.98 25.00 41.27
CA GLY A 868 -1.75 24.53 41.93
C GLY A 868 -1.03 23.42 41.17
N ASN A 869 0.15 23.02 41.63
CA ASN A 869 0.98 21.95 41.06
C ASN A 869 1.34 22.12 39.56
N ASN A 870 1.23 23.32 38.99
CA ASN A 870 1.66 23.56 37.60
C ASN A 870 3.18 23.78 37.52
N GLY A 871 3.81 23.28 36.47
CA GLY A 871 5.25 23.42 36.23
C GLY A 871 5.57 24.27 35.01
N VAL A 872 6.46 25.24 35.13
CA VAL A 872 6.91 26.14 34.06
C VAL A 872 8.42 26.05 33.94
N PHE A 873 8.95 25.40 32.90
CA PHE A 873 10.36 25.02 32.81
C PHE A 873 11.01 25.40 31.46
N GLY A 874 12.22 25.98 31.51
CA GLY A 874 13.08 26.16 30.33
C GLY A 874 12.59 27.12 29.23
N ASN A 875 11.48 27.84 29.46
CA ASN A 875 10.85 28.74 28.48
C ASN A 875 11.61 30.08 28.34
N TYR A 876 11.46 30.73 27.19
CA TYR A 876 11.86 32.14 27.01
C TYR A 876 10.59 33.00 26.95
N ILE A 877 10.53 34.06 27.77
CA ILE A 877 9.32 34.84 28.02
C ILE A 877 9.63 36.33 27.93
N GLY A 878 9.08 36.99 26.90
CA GLY A 878 9.32 38.41 26.57
C GLY A 878 10.59 38.67 25.75
N THR A 879 11.12 37.64 25.08
CA THR A 879 12.28 37.75 24.18
C THR A 879 12.03 37.10 22.82
N ASP A 880 12.94 37.32 21.88
CA ASP A 880 13.01 36.54 20.64
C ASP A 880 13.41 35.06 20.85
N VAL A 881 13.41 34.27 19.77
CA VAL A 881 13.87 32.86 19.74
C VAL A 881 15.31 32.66 20.22
N THR A 882 16.19 33.64 20.09
CA THR A 882 17.59 33.53 20.57
C THR A 882 17.73 33.91 22.05
N GLY A 883 16.79 34.66 22.61
CA GLY A 883 16.83 35.17 23.99
C GLY A 883 17.73 36.40 24.17
N ASN A 884 17.94 37.19 23.11
CA ASN A 884 18.86 38.34 23.10
C ASN A 884 18.23 39.65 22.58
N LEU A 885 17.02 39.60 22.01
CA LEU A 885 16.23 40.77 21.62
C LEU A 885 15.00 40.89 22.53
N ASP A 886 14.73 42.10 22.99
CA ASP A 886 13.52 42.48 23.74
C ASP A 886 12.29 42.41 22.83
N LEU A 887 11.35 41.54 23.19
CA LEU A 887 10.00 41.45 22.62
C LEU A 887 9.01 41.22 23.78
N GLY A 888 9.14 42.05 24.83
CA GLY A 888 8.40 41.93 26.08
C GLY A 888 6.89 41.82 25.92
N ASN A 889 6.23 41.03 26.79
CA ASN A 889 4.77 41.08 26.90
C ASN A 889 4.35 42.42 27.53
N THR A 890 3.20 42.98 27.12
CA THR A 890 2.83 44.36 27.48
C THR A 890 2.20 44.51 28.89
N ALA A 891 2.30 43.47 29.71
CA ALA A 891 2.42 43.61 31.16
C ALA A 891 3.48 42.67 31.79
N ARG A 892 3.14 41.47 32.28
CA ARG A 892 4.05 40.62 33.09
C ARG A 892 4.55 39.40 32.33
N GLY A 893 5.76 38.93 32.66
CA GLY A 893 6.27 37.66 32.14
C GLY A 893 5.44 36.47 32.63
N ILE A 894 5.37 36.29 33.95
CA ILE A 894 4.51 35.29 34.60
C ILE A 894 3.70 35.95 35.71
N ILE A 895 2.44 35.55 35.87
CA ILE A 895 1.59 35.93 37.01
C ILE A 895 0.81 34.71 37.54
N THR A 896 0.93 34.44 38.84
CA THR A 896 0.07 33.54 39.61
C THR A 896 -0.94 34.35 40.42
N ASP A 897 -2.22 34.00 40.32
CA ASP A 897 -3.37 34.76 40.83
C ASP A 897 -4.30 33.82 41.62
N GLY A 898 -3.94 33.61 42.89
CA GLY A 898 -4.46 32.55 43.75
C GLY A 898 -3.93 31.14 43.42
N SER A 899 -3.80 30.29 44.44
CA SER A 899 -3.61 28.84 44.32
C SER A 899 -4.70 28.11 45.11
N THR A 900 -4.97 26.85 44.76
CA THR A 900 -5.84 25.99 45.57
C THR A 900 -5.03 25.32 46.67
N SER A 901 -4.57 26.08 47.67
CA SER A 901 -4.05 25.49 48.90
C SER A 901 -5.17 24.79 49.69
N GLY A 902 -4.85 23.66 50.32
CA GLY A 902 -5.80 22.91 51.13
C GLY A 902 -6.18 23.67 52.41
N GLU A 903 -7.43 23.53 52.88
CA GLU A 903 -7.89 24.26 54.06
C GLU A 903 -7.13 23.87 55.35
N THR A 904 -6.32 24.81 55.84
CA THR A 904 -5.96 25.01 57.26
C THR A 904 -4.96 24.03 57.92
N ILE A 905 -3.70 24.51 58.00
CA ILE A 905 -2.79 24.41 59.16
C ILE A 905 -2.76 23.07 59.95
N GLY A 906 -1.72 22.27 59.71
CA GLY A 906 -1.05 21.53 60.80
C GLY A 906 -0.55 20.12 60.47
N SER A 907 0.77 19.99 60.38
CA SER A 907 1.56 18.73 60.26
C SER A 907 1.69 18.11 58.85
N ALA A 908 2.92 18.13 58.36
CA ALA A 908 3.50 17.28 57.29
C ALA A 908 3.04 17.50 55.84
N VAL A 909 3.78 18.36 55.13
CA VAL A 909 4.03 18.36 53.67
C VAL A 909 2.84 17.95 52.79
N GLU A 910 1.98 18.92 52.47
CA GLU A 910 1.02 18.80 51.37
C GLU A 910 1.56 19.56 50.16
N THR A 911 1.70 18.87 49.02
CA THR A 911 2.27 19.44 47.79
C THR A 911 1.19 20.18 47.00
N GLY A 912 1.18 21.52 47.04
CA GLY A 912 0.17 22.37 46.38
C GLY A 912 0.73 23.38 45.37
N GLY A 913 1.98 23.83 45.56
CA GLY A 913 2.63 24.93 44.89
C GLY A 913 2.76 24.86 43.37
N ASN A 914 2.89 26.02 42.72
CA ASN A 914 3.32 26.10 41.32
C ASN A 914 4.84 26.27 41.24
N PHE A 915 5.47 25.54 40.30
CA PHE A 915 6.92 25.50 40.12
C PHE A 915 7.34 26.34 38.90
N ILE A 916 7.84 27.54 39.14
CA ILE A 916 8.41 28.42 38.13
C ILE A 916 9.92 28.19 38.09
N GLY A 917 10.38 27.36 37.16
CA GLY A 917 11.79 27.06 36.92
C GLY A 917 12.27 25.76 37.57
N SER A 918 13.59 25.56 37.64
CA SER A 918 14.19 24.24 37.89
C SER A 918 15.12 24.22 39.10
N THR A 919 15.15 23.08 39.79
CA THR A 919 16.18 22.75 40.80
C THR A 919 17.58 22.53 40.20
N THR A 920 17.71 22.46 38.87
CA THR A 920 19.00 22.40 38.18
C THR A 920 19.40 23.80 37.70
N PRO A 921 20.52 24.37 38.18
CA PRO A 921 21.00 25.67 37.72
C PRO A 921 21.15 25.75 36.19
N GLY A 922 20.67 26.84 35.60
CA GLY A 922 20.70 27.07 34.15
C GLY A 922 19.59 26.37 33.34
N LEU A 923 18.69 25.61 33.96
CA LEU A 923 17.53 24.98 33.31
C LEU A 923 16.17 25.59 33.71
N GLY A 924 16.17 26.73 34.41
CA GLY A 924 14.97 27.54 34.63
C GLY A 924 14.55 28.35 33.39
N ASN A 925 13.61 29.27 33.56
CA ASN A 925 13.09 30.11 32.48
C ASN A 925 13.94 31.39 32.31
N LEU A 926 13.89 31.99 31.11
CA LEU A 926 14.34 33.35 30.84
C LEU A 926 13.11 34.27 30.85
N ILE A 927 13.06 35.25 31.75
CA ILE A 927 11.88 36.09 32.00
C ILE A 927 12.30 37.57 31.95
N SER A 928 12.17 38.18 30.78
CA SER A 928 12.91 39.40 30.41
C SER A 928 12.11 40.28 29.43
N GLY A 929 12.47 41.55 29.27
CA GLY A 929 11.81 42.52 28.37
C GLY A 929 10.42 43.02 28.79
N ASN A 930 9.70 42.28 29.65
CA ASN A 930 8.30 42.55 29.96
C ASN A 930 8.08 43.94 30.57
N THR A 931 7.01 44.62 30.17
CA THR A 931 6.75 46.04 30.51
C THR A 931 6.16 46.27 31.92
N SER A 932 6.30 45.28 32.80
CA SER A 932 5.93 45.32 34.21
C SER A 932 6.92 44.44 34.99
N ASN A 933 6.45 43.63 35.94
CA ASN A 933 7.32 42.70 36.66
C ASN A 933 7.66 41.47 35.79
N GLY A 934 8.83 40.86 36.02
CA GLY A 934 9.16 39.55 35.45
C GLY A 934 8.19 38.46 35.95
N VAL A 935 8.13 38.27 37.26
CA VAL A 935 7.16 37.39 37.95
C VAL A 935 6.31 38.20 38.93
N ARG A 936 5.01 37.87 39.05
CA ARG A 936 4.15 38.34 40.15
C ARG A 936 3.38 37.18 40.78
N ILE A 937 3.39 37.12 42.10
CA ILE A 937 2.58 36.21 42.93
C ILE A 937 1.58 37.09 43.68
N THR A 938 0.28 36.88 43.46
CA THR A 938 -0.80 37.75 43.96
C THR A 938 -2.04 36.94 44.33
N GLY A 939 -2.85 37.46 45.24
CA GLY A 939 -4.20 36.99 45.50
C GLY A 939 -4.32 36.03 46.68
N PHE A 940 -5.53 35.91 47.22
CA PHE A 940 -5.83 35.04 48.36
C PHE A 940 -5.39 33.60 48.09
N ALA A 941 -4.68 33.00 49.04
CA ALA A 941 -4.18 31.63 48.98
C ALA A 941 -3.21 31.36 47.81
N ALA A 942 -2.54 32.39 47.29
CA ALA A 942 -1.39 32.23 46.38
C ALA A 942 -0.13 31.81 47.17
N ASP A 943 -0.23 30.68 47.86
CA ASP A 943 0.78 30.15 48.76
C ASP A 943 1.60 29.05 48.07
N ASP A 944 2.73 28.67 48.70
CA ASP A 944 3.56 27.51 48.31
C ASP A 944 4.19 27.62 46.89
N ASN A 945 4.18 28.79 46.24
CA ASN A 945 4.75 28.92 44.88
C ASN A 945 6.27 29.04 44.93
N HIS A 946 6.94 28.28 44.06
CA HIS A 946 8.39 28.12 44.04
C HIS A 946 9.00 28.71 42.76
N VAL A 947 9.79 29.78 42.88
CA VAL A 947 10.52 30.42 41.78
C VAL A 947 12.00 30.04 41.89
N TRP A 948 12.44 29.05 41.11
CA TRP A 948 13.75 28.40 41.24
C TRP A 948 14.58 28.42 39.95
N GLY A 949 15.86 28.77 40.03
CA GLY A 949 16.84 28.58 38.94
C GLY A 949 16.62 29.39 37.66
N ASN A 950 15.77 30.43 37.68
CA ASN A 950 15.44 31.27 36.52
C ASN A 950 16.48 32.37 36.28
N MET A 951 16.44 32.96 35.09
CA MET A 951 17.12 34.21 34.72
C MET A 951 16.07 35.30 34.49
N ILE A 952 16.11 36.38 35.26
CA ILE A 952 15.06 37.41 35.30
C ILE A 952 15.65 38.80 35.03
N GLY A 953 15.34 39.36 33.86
CA GLY A 953 15.82 40.67 33.38
C GLY A 953 17.15 40.64 32.60
N THR A 954 17.73 39.46 32.39
CA THR A 954 18.96 39.27 31.57
C THR A 954 18.63 38.79 30.15
N ALA A 955 19.58 38.87 29.24
CA ALA A 955 19.62 38.03 28.05
C ALA A 955 19.95 36.56 28.40
N ALA A 956 19.81 35.65 27.43
CA ALA A 956 20.11 34.22 27.57
C ALA A 956 21.57 33.91 27.94
N ASN A 957 22.49 34.86 27.77
CA ASN A 957 23.89 34.75 28.19
C ASN A 957 24.16 35.21 29.64
N SER A 958 23.11 35.61 30.39
CA SER A 958 23.14 36.22 31.74
C SER A 958 23.91 37.54 31.91
N ALA A 959 24.77 37.92 30.95
CA ALA A 959 25.67 39.06 31.05
C ALA A 959 25.09 40.38 30.49
N LEU A 960 24.14 40.32 29.55
CA LEU A 960 23.53 41.49 28.93
C LEU A 960 22.14 41.80 29.53
N PRO A 961 21.72 43.07 29.59
CA PRO A 961 20.40 43.46 30.08
C PRO A 961 19.29 43.24 29.04
N LEU A 962 18.21 42.57 29.46
CA LEU A 962 16.89 42.60 28.81
C LEU A 962 15.85 42.86 29.91
N LYS A 963 15.89 44.08 30.45
CA LYS A 963 15.15 44.46 31.66
C LYS A 963 13.66 44.14 31.57
N ASN A 964 13.08 43.61 32.66
CA ASN A 964 11.66 43.87 32.91
C ASN A 964 11.55 45.31 33.43
N THR A 965 10.55 46.10 33.02
CA THR A 965 10.56 47.56 33.31
C THR A 965 10.12 47.93 34.73
N ALA A 966 9.56 46.99 35.49
CA ALA A 966 9.36 47.12 36.93
C ALA A 966 10.27 46.13 37.68
N ASN A 967 9.73 45.34 38.61
CA ASN A 967 10.55 44.48 39.49
C ASN A 967 10.91 43.14 38.82
N GLY A 968 11.96 42.48 39.31
CA GLY A 968 12.23 41.08 38.92
C GLY A 968 11.10 40.16 39.38
N VAL A 969 10.80 40.19 40.68
CA VAL A 969 9.70 39.45 41.32
C VAL A 969 8.91 40.39 42.25
N LEU A 970 7.59 40.26 42.26
CA LEU A 970 6.69 40.89 43.24
C LEU A 970 5.80 39.84 43.91
N ILE A 971 5.71 39.87 45.22
CA ILE A 971 4.79 39.07 46.05
C ILE A 971 3.85 40.05 46.77
N ASP A 972 2.53 39.92 46.60
CA ASP A 972 1.54 40.80 47.24
C ASP A 972 0.21 40.08 47.55
N PHE A 973 -0.74 40.79 48.18
CA PHE A 973 -2.12 40.33 48.45
C PHE A 973 -2.26 38.95 49.13
N GLN A 974 -1.64 38.74 50.30
CA GLN A 974 -1.76 37.49 51.09
C GLN A 974 -1.22 36.23 50.38
N SER A 975 -0.14 36.40 49.63
CA SER A 975 0.69 35.30 49.14
C SER A 975 1.74 34.96 50.20
N ASP A 976 1.57 33.86 50.93
CA ASP A 976 2.46 33.42 52.01
C ASP A 976 3.26 32.15 51.62
N LEU A 977 4.35 31.84 52.35
CA LEU A 977 5.12 30.59 52.18
C LEU A 977 5.71 30.36 50.77
N ASN A 978 5.90 31.41 49.96
CA ASN A 978 6.49 31.30 48.62
C ASN A 978 8.03 31.32 48.67
N ASP A 979 8.68 30.55 47.79
CA ASP A 979 10.13 30.42 47.72
C ASP A 979 10.73 31.12 46.49
N ILE A 980 11.50 32.17 46.70
CA ILE A 980 12.35 32.77 45.67
C ILE A 980 13.78 32.27 45.89
N GLY A 981 14.17 31.25 45.12
CA GLY A 981 15.52 30.66 45.15
C GLY A 981 15.61 29.36 45.95
N LEU A 982 16.11 29.41 47.19
CA LEU A 982 16.19 28.25 48.10
C LEU A 982 15.05 28.25 49.12
N ALA A 983 14.42 27.11 49.30
CA ALA A 983 13.43 26.89 50.35
C ALA A 983 14.07 26.91 51.76
N PRO A 984 13.33 27.15 52.86
CA PRO A 984 13.88 27.18 54.22
C PRO A 984 14.67 25.94 54.66
N ASP A 985 14.33 24.77 54.10
CA ASP A 985 15.03 23.50 54.33
C ASP A 985 16.33 23.33 53.53
N GLY A 986 16.52 24.13 52.47
CA GLY A 986 17.68 24.09 51.57
C GLY A 986 17.43 23.41 50.22
N THR A 987 16.19 23.01 49.91
CA THR A 987 15.78 22.59 48.55
C THR A 987 15.60 23.79 47.61
N GLY A 988 15.31 23.55 46.33
CA GLY A 988 15.22 24.58 45.29
C GLY A 988 16.54 24.91 44.61
N ALA A 989 16.62 26.06 43.94
CA ALA A 989 17.84 26.59 43.32
C ALA A 989 17.75 28.12 43.16
N GLY A 990 18.85 28.83 43.42
CA GLY A 990 18.92 30.29 43.28
C GLY A 990 18.66 30.78 41.85
N ASN A 991 17.90 31.87 41.72
CA ASN A 991 17.70 32.59 40.46
C ASN A 991 18.82 33.61 40.21
N ILE A 992 18.99 34.04 38.96
CA ILE A 992 19.71 35.28 38.61
C ILE A 992 18.66 36.36 38.38
N ILE A 993 18.68 37.44 39.18
CA ILE A 993 17.70 38.53 39.12
C ILE A 993 18.44 39.86 38.96
N ALA A 994 18.48 40.37 37.74
CA ALA A 994 19.37 41.47 37.37
C ALA A 994 18.79 42.40 36.31
N PHE A 995 19.29 43.65 36.28
CA PHE A 995 18.95 44.69 35.30
C PHE A 995 17.49 45.14 35.29
N ASN A 996 16.65 44.74 36.26
CA ASN A 996 15.24 45.11 36.30
C ASN A 996 15.05 46.61 36.61
N GLY A 997 13.97 47.20 36.07
CA GLY A 997 13.71 48.64 36.08
C GLY A 997 13.26 49.23 37.43
N ALA A 998 13.05 48.38 38.44
CA ALA A 998 12.82 48.73 39.83
C ALA A 998 13.64 47.78 40.74
N ASN A 999 13.05 47.25 41.82
CA ASN A 999 13.71 46.34 42.76
C ASN A 999 13.88 44.93 42.14
N ALA A 1000 14.78 44.11 42.68
CA ALA A 1000 14.92 42.72 42.24
C ALA A 1000 13.78 41.84 42.78
N VAL A 1001 13.53 41.88 44.10
CA VAL A 1001 12.42 41.18 44.76
C VAL A 1001 11.68 42.14 45.69
N VAL A 1002 10.34 42.13 45.65
CA VAL A 1002 9.46 42.92 46.53
C VAL A 1002 8.47 42.02 47.24
N VAL A 1003 8.26 42.24 48.54
CA VAL A 1003 7.14 41.65 49.31
C VAL A 1003 6.29 42.80 49.85
N ASP A 1004 5.08 42.97 49.34
CA ASP A 1004 4.19 44.09 49.72
C ASP A 1004 3.19 43.69 50.82
N GLY A 1005 3.37 44.29 51.99
CA GLY A 1005 2.50 44.14 53.17
C GLY A 1005 1.22 44.98 53.16
N ALA A 1006 0.86 45.68 52.06
CA ALA A 1006 -0.30 46.58 52.02
C ALA A 1006 -1.66 45.90 52.22
N SER A 1007 -1.76 44.57 52.07
CA SER A 1007 -2.99 43.81 52.32
C SER A 1007 -3.25 43.58 53.82
N ALA A 1008 -4.48 43.16 54.17
CA ALA A 1008 -4.83 42.78 55.53
C ALA A 1008 -5.47 41.38 55.57
N PRO A 1009 -4.78 40.33 56.06
CA PRO A 1009 -3.38 40.30 56.51
C PRO A 1009 -2.32 40.69 55.44
N PRO A 1010 -1.09 41.08 55.86
CA PRO A 1010 0.04 41.33 54.97
C PRO A 1010 0.66 40.00 54.46
N ALA A 1011 1.36 40.03 53.32
CA ALA A 1011 2.12 38.88 52.82
C ALA A 1011 3.37 38.62 53.70
N VAL A 1012 3.51 37.41 54.23
CA VAL A 1012 4.57 37.01 55.17
C VAL A 1012 5.06 35.57 54.94
N ASN A 1013 6.08 35.15 55.68
CA ASN A 1013 6.67 33.81 55.59
C ASN A 1013 7.31 33.46 54.23
N ASN A 1014 7.59 34.45 53.38
CA ASN A 1014 8.16 34.23 52.04
C ASN A 1014 9.70 34.20 52.09
N SER A 1015 10.29 33.13 51.55
CA SER A 1015 11.73 32.83 51.57
C SER A 1015 12.42 33.44 50.35
N ILE A 1016 13.50 34.21 50.53
CA ILE A 1016 14.25 34.87 49.45
C ILE A 1016 15.74 34.58 49.59
N ARG A 1017 16.18 33.43 49.09
CA ARG A 1017 17.45 32.81 49.52
C ARG A 1017 18.30 32.26 48.38
N GLY A 1018 19.62 32.35 48.51
CA GLY A 1018 20.60 31.74 47.60
C GLY A 1018 20.58 32.27 46.15
N ASN A 1019 19.86 33.36 45.89
CA ASN A 1019 19.80 34.00 44.57
C ASN A 1019 21.09 34.77 44.28
N SER A 1020 21.36 34.98 42.99
CA SER A 1020 22.30 35.98 42.49
C SER A 1020 21.50 37.23 42.14
N ILE A 1021 21.58 38.27 42.98
CA ILE A 1021 20.82 39.51 42.81
C ILE A 1021 21.81 40.65 42.57
N HIS A 1022 21.70 41.36 41.44
CA HIS A 1022 22.63 42.46 41.12
C HIS A 1022 22.19 43.37 39.97
N THR A 1023 22.68 44.60 39.99
CA THR A 1023 22.54 45.58 38.90
C THR A 1023 21.07 45.92 38.59
N ASN A 1024 20.17 45.88 39.56
CA ASN A 1024 18.79 46.37 39.39
C ASN A 1024 18.73 47.88 39.64
N ALA A 1025 17.62 48.54 39.29
CA ALA A 1025 17.50 50.00 39.43
C ALA A 1025 17.08 50.47 40.84
N GLY A 1026 16.54 49.56 41.66
CA GLY A 1026 16.13 49.78 43.05
C GLY A 1026 16.94 48.95 44.05
N LEU A 1027 16.27 48.41 45.07
CA LEU A 1027 16.85 47.51 46.06
C LEU A 1027 16.90 46.06 45.56
N GLY A 1028 17.85 45.27 46.09
CA GLY A 1028 17.88 43.83 45.85
C GLY A 1028 16.67 43.10 46.46
N ILE A 1029 16.29 43.48 47.68
CA ILE A 1029 15.07 43.03 48.37
C ILE A 1029 14.43 44.26 49.04
N ASP A 1030 13.13 44.44 48.87
CA ASP A 1030 12.31 45.51 49.46
C ASP A 1030 11.11 44.90 50.23
N LEU A 1031 11.02 45.16 51.53
CA LEU A 1031 9.93 44.68 52.40
C LEU A 1031 8.80 45.72 52.56
N LEU A 1032 8.35 46.23 51.42
CA LEU A 1032 7.37 47.31 51.29
C LEU A 1032 6.12 47.13 52.17
N ASN A 1033 5.65 48.24 52.75
CA ASN A 1033 4.41 48.35 53.56
C ASN A 1033 4.24 47.37 54.75
N GLY A 1034 5.25 46.57 55.11
CA GLY A 1034 5.15 45.57 56.17
C GLY A 1034 5.43 44.12 55.74
N GLY A 1035 5.86 43.89 54.49
CA GLY A 1035 6.13 42.56 53.94
C GLY A 1035 7.08 41.74 54.81
N ASN A 1036 6.84 40.42 54.88
CA ASN A 1036 7.56 39.49 55.76
C ASN A 1036 7.59 39.86 57.26
N GLY A 1037 6.80 40.85 57.69
CA GLY A 1037 6.77 41.37 59.05
C GLY A 1037 7.90 42.36 59.36
N LEU A 1038 8.54 42.95 58.34
CA LEU A 1038 9.74 43.80 58.48
C LEU A 1038 10.86 43.11 59.27
N LEU A 1039 11.20 41.89 58.88
CA LEU A 1039 12.27 41.13 59.53
C LEU A 1039 13.60 41.89 59.41
N ALA A 1040 14.17 42.28 60.55
CA ALA A 1040 15.40 43.05 60.59
C ALA A 1040 16.58 42.28 59.97
N ALA A 1041 17.31 42.96 59.08
CA ALA A 1041 18.52 42.41 58.45
C ALA A 1041 19.62 42.08 59.47
N PRO A 1042 20.54 41.13 59.15
CA PRO A 1042 21.70 40.85 59.98
C PRO A 1042 22.58 42.09 60.21
N VAL A 1043 23.21 42.17 61.39
CA VAL A 1043 24.22 43.19 61.69
C VAL A 1043 25.60 42.53 61.65
N LEU A 1044 26.39 42.87 60.63
CA LEU A 1044 27.77 42.40 60.46
C LEU A 1044 28.69 43.11 61.47
N SER A 1045 29.47 42.34 62.26
CA SER A 1045 30.17 42.89 63.44
C SER A 1045 31.70 42.93 63.35
N SER A 1046 32.32 42.13 62.48
CA SER A 1046 33.76 42.22 62.17
C SER A 1046 34.15 41.38 60.96
N PRO A 1047 35.09 41.82 60.10
CA PRO A 1047 35.81 40.92 59.22
C PRO A 1047 36.78 40.08 60.07
N GLY A 1048 36.55 38.77 60.15
CA GLY A 1048 37.49 37.85 60.79
C GLY A 1048 38.71 37.65 59.90
N THR A 1049 39.93 37.81 60.43
CA THR A 1049 41.18 37.58 59.67
C THR A 1049 41.20 36.17 59.09
N GLY A 1050 41.10 36.07 57.76
CA GLY A 1050 40.94 34.79 57.05
C GLY A 1050 39.54 34.58 56.46
N GLN A 1051 39.02 35.57 55.71
CA GLN A 1051 37.82 35.45 54.85
C GLN A 1051 36.53 34.94 55.53
N THR A 1052 36.32 35.26 56.82
CA THR A 1052 35.11 34.83 57.57
C THR A 1052 34.16 35.99 57.89
N ALA A 1053 32.86 35.72 57.76
CA ALA A 1053 31.80 36.68 58.07
C ALA A 1053 31.12 36.33 59.39
N ALA A 1054 30.90 37.30 60.27
CA ALA A 1054 30.25 37.11 61.56
C ALA A 1054 29.42 38.33 61.98
N GLY A 1055 28.39 38.10 62.79
CA GLY A 1055 27.44 39.14 63.18
C GLY A 1055 26.40 38.69 64.18
N SER A 1056 25.34 39.49 64.28
CA SER A 1056 24.09 39.13 64.94
C SER A 1056 22.91 39.10 63.97
N ALA A 1057 21.89 38.34 64.33
CA ALA A 1057 20.60 38.20 63.65
C ALA A 1057 19.53 37.83 64.72
N CYS A 1058 18.30 37.56 64.29
CA CYS A 1058 17.31 36.96 65.19
C CYS A 1058 17.71 35.54 65.63
N ALA A 1059 17.38 35.17 66.88
CA ALA A 1059 17.80 33.89 67.46
C ALA A 1059 17.20 32.69 66.71
N GLY A 1060 18.03 31.71 66.36
CA GLY A 1060 17.64 30.57 65.53
C GLY A 1060 17.37 30.88 64.05
N CYS A 1061 17.53 32.12 63.60
CA CYS A 1061 17.37 32.48 62.19
C CYS A 1061 18.55 31.96 61.35
N ARG A 1062 18.27 31.53 60.13
CA ARG A 1062 19.30 31.19 59.14
C ARG A 1062 19.82 32.49 58.52
N VAL A 1063 21.13 32.64 58.46
CA VAL A 1063 21.79 33.76 57.80
C VAL A 1063 22.45 33.23 56.53
N ASP A 1064 22.06 33.80 55.39
CA ASP A 1064 22.67 33.54 54.08
C ASP A 1064 23.71 34.64 53.80
N VAL A 1065 24.91 34.25 53.36
CA VAL A 1065 26.05 35.16 53.18
C VAL A 1065 26.36 35.33 51.69
N TYR A 1066 26.50 36.59 51.28
CA TYR A 1066 26.69 37.01 49.89
C TYR A 1066 27.88 37.99 49.76
N SER A 1067 28.35 38.20 48.53
CA SER A 1067 29.23 39.31 48.19
C SER A 1067 28.80 40.01 46.91
N ASP A 1068 29.13 41.30 46.78
CA ASP A 1068 28.96 42.09 45.56
C ASP A 1068 29.86 43.34 45.56
N ASN A 1069 29.96 43.99 44.40
CA ASN A 1069 30.54 45.31 44.22
C ASN A 1069 29.61 46.44 44.70
N ALA A 1070 28.30 46.16 44.89
CA ALA A 1070 27.29 47.05 45.46
C ALA A 1070 26.57 46.36 46.64
N GLU A 1071 25.31 46.72 46.92
CA GLU A 1071 24.57 46.29 48.11
C GLU A 1071 23.62 45.09 47.86
N GLU A 1072 23.63 44.51 46.66
CA GLU A 1072 22.53 43.64 46.16
C GLU A 1072 22.73 42.12 46.32
N GLY A 1073 23.95 41.62 46.60
CA GLY A 1073 24.18 40.18 46.84
C GLY A 1073 24.35 39.31 45.57
N ARG A 1074 25.27 39.70 44.69
CA ARG A 1074 25.61 39.01 43.42
C ARG A 1074 26.02 37.56 43.60
N ALA A 1075 26.89 37.24 44.55
CA ALA A 1075 27.46 35.91 44.71
C ALA A 1075 27.11 35.33 46.07
N TYR A 1076 26.39 34.21 46.10
CA TYR A 1076 26.02 33.48 47.32
C TYR A 1076 27.12 32.48 47.72
N HIS A 1077 27.60 32.56 48.96
CA HIS A 1077 28.70 31.72 49.48
C HIS A 1077 28.22 30.56 50.36
N GLY A 1078 27.03 30.69 50.97
CA GLY A 1078 26.44 29.65 51.81
C GLY A 1078 25.56 30.21 52.94
N SER A 1079 25.14 29.32 53.85
CA SER A 1079 24.30 29.67 54.99
C SER A 1079 24.83 29.14 56.32
N VAL A 1080 24.51 29.84 57.41
CA VAL A 1080 24.75 29.45 58.80
C VAL A 1080 23.48 29.69 59.62
N VAL A 1081 23.33 29.08 60.80
CA VAL A 1081 22.20 29.33 61.70
C VAL A 1081 22.70 30.09 62.94
N ALA A 1082 22.00 31.17 63.29
CA ALA A 1082 22.29 31.96 64.47
C ALA A 1082 21.90 31.22 65.76
N ASP A 1083 22.68 31.39 66.83
CA ASP A 1083 22.48 30.70 68.08
C ASP A 1083 21.27 31.23 68.90
N GLY A 1084 21.09 30.70 70.11
CA GLY A 1084 20.01 31.11 71.01
C GLY A 1084 20.12 32.54 71.55
N ALA A 1085 21.23 33.24 71.31
CA ALA A 1085 21.43 34.67 71.58
C ALA A 1085 21.41 35.52 70.29
N GLY A 1086 21.26 34.89 69.11
CA GLY A 1086 21.29 35.56 67.81
C GLY A 1086 22.68 35.76 67.22
N ALA A 1087 23.74 35.22 67.83
CA ALA A 1087 25.10 35.32 67.30
C ALA A 1087 25.37 34.28 66.21
N TRP A 1088 26.13 34.64 65.18
CA TRP A 1088 26.49 33.74 64.08
C TRP A 1088 27.89 34.01 63.53
N ALA A 1089 28.54 32.97 62.98
CA ALA A 1089 29.82 33.05 62.30
C ALA A 1089 29.88 32.02 61.17
N PHE A 1090 30.04 32.49 59.93
CA PHE A 1090 30.19 31.67 58.73
C PHE A 1090 31.68 31.32 58.54
N THR A 1091 31.96 30.02 58.40
CA THR A 1091 33.33 29.48 58.32
C THR A 1091 33.75 29.05 56.91
N GLY A 1092 32.94 29.34 55.90
CA GLY A 1092 33.34 29.24 54.50
C GLY A 1092 34.12 30.48 54.07
N ALA A 1093 34.91 30.36 53.00
CA ALA A 1093 35.55 31.50 52.35
C ALA A 1093 34.47 32.42 51.75
N VAL A 1094 34.67 33.73 51.86
CA VAL A 1094 33.83 34.76 51.23
C VAL A 1094 34.70 35.58 50.29
N VAL A 1095 34.37 35.55 49.00
CA VAL A 1095 35.17 36.19 47.93
C VAL A 1095 34.38 37.33 47.30
N GLY A 1096 34.88 38.56 47.42
CA GLY A 1096 34.29 39.78 46.86
C GLY A 1096 34.61 41.01 47.71
N PRO A 1097 34.41 42.24 47.19
CA PRO A 1097 34.87 43.46 47.87
C PRO A 1097 33.99 43.88 49.05
N ASN A 1098 32.66 43.66 48.97
CA ASN A 1098 31.75 43.85 50.09
C ASN A 1098 31.02 42.54 50.41
N VAL A 1099 30.77 42.31 51.69
CA VAL A 1099 29.92 41.22 52.20
C VAL A 1099 28.55 41.80 52.57
N THR A 1100 27.50 41.13 52.13
CA THR A 1100 26.11 41.35 52.60
C THR A 1100 25.51 40.04 53.08
N ALA A 1101 24.46 40.11 53.89
CA ALA A 1101 23.77 38.93 54.40
C ALA A 1101 22.26 39.19 54.53
N THR A 1102 21.45 38.13 54.41
CA THR A 1102 20.02 38.16 54.75
C THR A 1102 19.73 37.21 55.91
N ALA A 1103 18.74 37.52 56.74
CA ALA A 1103 18.22 36.64 57.77
C ALA A 1103 16.90 36.03 57.30
N THR A 1104 16.75 34.72 57.37
CA THR A 1104 15.47 34.02 57.23
C THR A 1104 15.07 33.42 58.56
N ASN A 1105 13.88 33.75 59.05
CA ASN A 1105 13.40 33.26 60.34
C ASN A 1105 12.89 31.80 60.25
N PRO A 1106 12.65 31.12 61.39
CA PRO A 1106 12.11 29.76 61.40
C PRO A 1106 10.68 29.59 60.86
N THR A 1107 9.99 30.67 60.45
CA THR A 1107 8.66 30.59 59.81
C THR A 1107 8.70 30.81 58.29
N GLY A 1108 9.85 31.18 57.73
CA GLY A 1108 10.08 31.34 56.28
C GLY A 1108 10.33 32.78 55.83
N SER A 1109 9.99 33.80 56.63
CA SER A 1109 10.22 35.21 56.26
C SER A 1109 11.72 35.51 56.11
N THR A 1110 12.14 36.03 54.95
CA THR A 1110 13.49 36.61 54.76
C THR A 1110 13.49 38.14 54.90
N SER A 1111 14.59 38.69 55.43
CA SER A 1111 14.88 40.12 55.57
C SER A 1111 15.35 40.77 54.26
N GLU A 1112 15.44 42.10 54.27
CA GLU A 1112 16.30 42.86 53.34
C GLU A 1112 17.79 42.51 53.55
N PHE A 1113 18.66 42.94 52.64
CA PHE A 1113 20.11 42.80 52.79
C PHE A 1113 20.65 43.68 53.94
N SER A 1114 21.63 43.16 54.68
CA SER A 1114 22.42 43.94 55.63
C SER A 1114 23.18 45.06 54.93
N THR A 1115 23.39 46.20 55.60
CA THR A 1115 24.38 47.22 55.18
C THR A 1115 25.72 46.56 54.84
N PRO A 1116 26.34 46.85 53.68
CA PRO A 1116 27.54 46.14 53.27
C PRO A 1116 28.71 46.35 54.21
N LEU A 1117 29.44 45.27 54.50
CA LEU A 1117 30.73 45.33 55.19
C LEU A 1117 31.85 45.09 54.16
N ALA A 1118 32.66 46.12 53.91
CA ALA A 1118 33.85 45.98 53.06
C ALA A 1118 34.82 44.95 53.65
N CYS A 1119 35.38 44.10 52.79
CA CYS A 1119 36.43 43.16 53.16
C CYS A 1119 37.71 43.93 53.54
N ALA A 1120 38.16 43.75 54.79
CA ALA A 1120 39.27 44.51 55.33
C ALA A 1120 40.64 43.86 55.07
N ASP A 1121 41.11 43.95 53.82
CA ASP A 1121 42.52 44.24 53.60
C ASP A 1121 42.68 45.64 52.97
N GLY A 1122 43.92 46.08 52.77
CA GLY A 1122 44.25 47.49 52.54
C GLY A 1122 44.70 47.83 51.12
N ASP A 1123 44.63 46.87 50.17
CA ASP A 1123 45.06 47.10 48.79
C ASP A 1123 43.90 47.53 47.87
N ALA A 1124 44.26 48.08 46.71
CA ALA A 1124 43.32 48.62 45.72
C ALA A 1124 43.07 47.68 44.53
N ASP A 1125 43.64 46.47 44.55
CA ASP A 1125 43.38 45.41 43.56
C ASP A 1125 42.27 44.46 44.04
N LEU A 1126 41.33 44.14 43.16
CA LEU A 1126 40.01 43.60 43.53
C LEU A 1126 39.95 42.07 43.54
N MET A 1127 40.64 41.39 44.47
CA MET A 1127 40.22 40.08 45.01
C MET A 1127 40.87 39.74 46.36
N CYS A 1128 40.08 39.24 47.32
CA CYS A 1128 40.61 38.62 48.55
C CYS A 1128 41.11 37.19 48.25
N ASP A 1129 42.25 37.06 47.56
CA ASP A 1129 42.82 35.75 47.20
C ASP A 1129 43.51 35.03 48.38
N SER A 1130 43.55 33.69 48.30
CA SER A 1130 44.51 32.87 49.02
C SER A 1130 44.94 31.62 48.23
N GLY A 1131 45.27 31.78 46.95
CA GLY A 1131 45.80 30.72 46.10
C GLY A 1131 45.12 30.60 44.73
N ASP A 1132 45.40 31.54 43.84
CA ASP A 1132 45.15 31.46 42.38
C ASP A 1132 45.43 30.05 41.78
N PRO A 1133 44.53 29.57 40.90
CA PRO A 1133 45.01 29.38 39.53
C PRO A 1133 43.98 29.83 38.46
N CYS A 1134 44.23 30.99 37.87
CA CYS A 1134 43.49 31.50 36.73
C CYS A 1134 43.63 30.58 35.51
N PRO A 1135 42.57 30.33 34.71
CA PRO A 1135 42.69 29.56 33.47
C PRO A 1135 43.62 30.28 32.49
N ALA A 1136 44.49 29.53 31.81
CA ALA A 1136 45.48 30.11 30.91
C ALA A 1136 44.85 30.84 29.72
N VAL A 1137 45.03 32.16 29.65
CA VAL A 1137 45.03 32.88 28.37
C VAL A 1137 46.23 32.37 27.57
N VAL A 1138 46.01 32.02 26.30
CA VAL A 1138 47.09 31.62 25.40
C VAL A 1138 47.91 32.86 25.05
N ASP A 1139 49.20 32.80 25.34
CA ASP A 1139 50.21 33.66 24.73
C ASP A 1139 50.24 33.40 23.22
N CYS A 1140 49.93 34.42 22.42
CA CYS A 1140 49.72 34.30 20.97
C CYS A 1140 50.93 34.73 20.12
N ASP A 1141 52.04 35.18 20.71
CA ASP A 1141 53.30 35.44 20.00
C ASP A 1141 54.53 34.78 20.66
N GLY A 1142 54.48 34.46 21.95
CA GLY A 1142 55.40 33.55 22.63
C GLY A 1142 56.67 34.20 23.20
N ASP A 1143 56.69 35.51 23.43
CA ASP A 1143 57.88 36.23 23.90
C ASP A 1143 58.07 36.23 25.44
N GLY A 1144 56.98 36.01 26.19
CA GLY A 1144 56.99 35.76 27.62
C GLY A 1144 57.19 36.98 28.54
N TRP A 1145 56.99 38.22 28.07
CA TRP A 1145 57.03 39.43 28.93
C TRP A 1145 55.66 40.10 29.11
N LYS A 1146 55.32 40.45 30.36
CA LYS A 1146 54.20 41.37 30.65
C LYS A 1146 54.72 42.81 30.78
N ASP A 1147 54.36 43.63 29.80
CA ASP A 1147 54.36 45.10 29.86
C ASP A 1147 52.90 45.58 29.97
N GLY A 1148 52.67 46.78 30.51
CA GLY A 1148 51.36 47.28 30.91
C GLY A 1148 51.05 48.67 30.36
N SER A 1149 50.97 48.84 29.03
CA SER A 1149 50.29 50.00 28.45
C SER A 1149 49.78 49.78 27.02
N GLU A 1150 48.45 49.79 26.86
CA GLU A 1150 47.81 50.63 25.82
C GLU A 1150 46.29 50.75 26.07
N ALA A 1151 45.85 51.98 26.39
CA ALA A 1151 44.46 52.38 26.31
C ALA A 1151 44.29 53.35 25.15
N ASN A 1152 43.08 53.38 24.56
CA ASN A 1152 42.64 54.12 23.36
C ASN A 1152 42.92 53.44 22.01
N TYR A 1153 41.88 52.87 21.39
CA TYR A 1153 41.22 53.52 20.23
C TYR A 1153 39.78 52.99 20.05
N VAL A 1154 38.98 53.64 19.21
CA VAL A 1154 37.55 53.35 19.00
C VAL A 1154 37.21 53.30 17.51
N GLY A 1155 36.49 52.26 17.07
CA GLY A 1155 35.94 52.11 15.71
C GLY A 1155 36.90 51.48 14.69
N THR A 1156 36.44 50.87 13.58
CA THR A 1156 35.05 50.58 13.11
C THR A 1156 35.08 49.51 12.00
N ASP A 1157 33.93 48.87 11.77
CA ASP A 1157 33.47 48.17 10.55
C ASP A 1157 33.92 46.70 10.29
N PRO A 1158 33.09 45.84 9.62
CA PRO A 1158 33.29 44.37 9.61
C PRO A 1158 33.42 43.70 8.21
N LEU A 1159 33.67 42.37 8.21
CA LEU A 1159 33.47 41.39 7.12
C LEU A 1159 34.29 41.52 5.81
N ASP A 1160 35.47 40.86 5.73
CA ASP A 1160 35.88 40.06 4.54
C ASP A 1160 36.91 38.94 4.90
N ASN A 1161 37.46 38.23 3.89
CA ASN A 1161 37.23 36.78 3.84
C ASN A 1161 38.26 35.92 3.04
N CYS A 1162 39.21 35.25 3.73
CA CYS A 1162 40.00 34.09 3.21
C CYS A 1162 40.84 34.36 1.90
N PRO A 1163 41.46 33.37 1.18
CA PRO A 1163 42.01 32.03 1.55
C PRO A 1163 43.47 31.71 1.05
N ASP A 1164 44.09 30.64 1.59
CA ASP A 1164 44.98 29.64 0.89
C ASP A 1164 45.00 28.30 1.70
N ASN A 1165 45.09 27.05 1.20
CA ASN A 1165 45.05 26.43 -0.15
C ASN A 1165 46.32 25.74 -0.75
N THR A 1166 47.37 25.39 0.02
CA THR A 1166 48.41 24.39 -0.40
C THR A 1166 48.80 23.39 0.70
N SER A 1167 48.98 22.07 0.47
CA SER A 1167 48.82 21.24 -0.76
C SER A 1167 48.63 19.74 -0.45
N ASP A 1168 47.79 19.04 -1.24
CA ASP A 1168 47.90 17.65 -1.78
C ASP A 1168 48.57 16.49 -0.99
N ASN A 1169 48.14 15.21 -1.06
CA ASN A 1169 47.31 14.56 -2.10
C ASN A 1169 46.65 13.21 -1.66
N ALA A 1170 45.74 12.70 -2.50
CA ALA A 1170 45.34 11.29 -2.74
C ALA A 1170 44.51 10.46 -1.70
N TRP A 1171 43.34 10.02 -2.17
CA TRP A 1171 42.47 8.90 -1.72
C TRP A 1171 42.86 7.56 -2.46
N PRO A 1172 42.15 6.39 -2.41
CA PRO A 1172 40.88 6.01 -1.72
C PRO A 1172 40.80 4.59 -1.05
N ALA A 1173 39.68 4.36 -0.33
CA ALA A 1173 38.84 3.14 -0.29
C ALA A 1173 39.16 1.85 0.52
N ALA A 1174 38.08 1.36 1.18
CA ALA A 1174 37.56 -0.03 1.27
C ALA A 1174 37.98 -1.04 2.38
N VAL A 1175 37.00 -1.32 3.27
CA VAL A 1175 36.43 -2.67 3.61
C VAL A 1175 37.18 -3.63 4.59
N ALA A 1176 36.35 -4.36 5.38
CA ALA A 1176 36.56 -5.67 6.04
C ALA A 1176 37.27 -5.84 7.43
N PHE A 1177 36.44 -6.17 8.44
CA PHE A 1177 36.49 -7.39 9.30
C PHE A 1177 37.54 -7.67 10.42
N PHE A 1178 37.04 -8.44 11.41
CA PHE A 1178 37.68 -9.38 12.36
C PHE A 1178 38.77 -8.94 13.40
N TRP A 1179 38.30 -8.64 14.62
CA TRP A 1179 38.52 -9.39 15.89
C TRP A 1179 39.92 -9.67 16.51
N ILE A 1180 39.93 -9.64 17.86
CA ILE A 1180 40.74 -10.41 18.85
C ILE A 1180 41.97 -9.81 19.60
N LYS A 1181 41.84 -9.83 20.94
CA LYS A 1181 42.81 -9.90 22.09
C LYS A 1181 44.12 -9.07 22.06
N ARG A 1182 44.36 -8.16 23.02
CA ARG A 1182 44.64 -8.36 24.48
C ARG A 1182 45.89 -9.21 24.83
N ARG A 1183 46.96 -8.54 25.27
CA ARG A 1183 47.93 -8.85 26.37
C ARG A 1183 48.88 -7.63 26.51
N SER A 1184 49.40 -7.25 27.68
CA SER A 1184 49.06 -7.58 29.08
C SER A 1184 49.68 -6.57 30.06
N LYS A 1185 49.06 -6.50 31.26
CA LYS A 1185 49.49 -5.88 32.54
C LYS A 1185 50.96 -6.13 32.94
N PRO A 1186 51.57 -5.36 33.88
CA PRO A 1186 51.02 -4.94 35.19
C PRO A 1186 49.80 -4.02 35.23
#